data_AF-A6VK53-F1
#
_entry.id   AF-A6VK53-F1
#
_cell.length_a   1.000
_cell.length_b   1.000
_cell.length_c   1.000
_cell.angle_alpha   90.00
_cell.angle_beta   90.00
_cell.angle_gamma   90.00
#
_symmetry.space_group_name_H-M   'P 1'
#
loop_
_entity.id
_entity.type
_entity.pdbx_description
1 polymer ?
#
loop_
_entity_poly.entity_id
_entity_poly.type
_entity_poly.pdbx_seq_one_letter_code
_entity_poly.pdbx_strand_id
1 'polypeptide(L)'
;MNFFKKVSIILLLFVLISANFSESVDDGKYIFHNFTEEDAEEMGVIENITKNTTDFETSNIQTFSSRSTDNEEPYVMGCFLPTKEELLSMADQITVVEGLSENANLSNNSYLDLSKDPCFPTVGDQGKIGSCASWAIVYYANSYLQAKIYDWDLKENDSLKCFNPMWAYNKLNNGENGGSQLSSNLKLISRLGSATYETMPLTDNYTVWGNEEAWIEAPQYRITGFEVSSTNNTEVMKSWLNEGSIIIIAMHGQDVFTFDNDSILSDLDQSHEKANHAQAVVGYDDSISEDNETGAFKVMNSWGANWSPNGDGSYYITYKAMANMNYTECWRISGARYNTSDSKPELIGVVKLDPENKSTKDQNMVFGIGNESNILGYVDIYGGCNETGGNGSMPDFIAVDLTDWKTEFEDSLENTGKGYYFANFSNGTESSIISEFGIIQYSSYPNIEEINSVNSFGCNNSTVFKLFSKLAPSVLNSYINVGKNDIDILINAEDDDLWGINACFDGSNVSYSLNGTSNTFEGLFNKSTFSYGEHYVIFELFDGCGNLFAENVSFEISAPVTSSRSTGNHYSSDLSDGIDFGTIKKAVSNSNIVYGNEIDEGYALNLRETVQNANNYELSGDTIIVGGPEANGFANKYDSEFEISITNDYPGENKGVIQVKDIEVRDGNFIKTYPVIYIAGSDRYGTEAALEYFKTLEELPDGALILEWTEDGPVLVY
;
A
#
# COMPACT_ATOMS: atom_id res chain seq x y z
N MET A 1 -40.37 -17.70 -6.25
CA MET A 1 -40.70 -17.18 -7.59
C MET A 1 -41.57 -15.95 -7.40
N ASN A 2 -41.12 -14.78 -7.91
CA ASN A 2 -41.82 -13.48 -7.98
C ASN A 2 -41.82 -12.49 -6.78
N PHE A 3 -40.73 -12.38 -6.01
CA PHE A 3 -40.51 -11.13 -5.24
C PHE A 3 -39.04 -10.66 -5.23
N PHE A 4 -38.07 -11.58 -5.22
CA PHE A 4 -36.64 -11.26 -5.33
C PHE A 4 -36.11 -11.02 -6.76
N LYS A 5 -36.99 -11.04 -7.78
CA LYS A 5 -36.62 -10.76 -9.18
C LYS A 5 -36.94 -9.33 -9.65
N LYS A 6 -37.54 -8.48 -8.81
CA LYS A 6 -37.85 -7.09 -9.19
C LYS A 6 -36.85 -6.05 -8.67
N VAL A 7 -36.08 -6.37 -7.63
CA VAL A 7 -35.05 -5.44 -7.10
C VAL A 7 -33.71 -5.63 -7.81
N SER A 8 -33.39 -6.84 -8.29
CA SER A 8 -32.16 -7.10 -9.07
C SER A 8 -32.27 -6.76 -10.57
N ILE A 9 -33.39 -6.23 -11.06
CA ILE A 9 -33.55 -5.77 -12.46
C ILE A 9 -33.27 -4.26 -12.60
N ILE A 10 -33.31 -3.49 -11.50
CA ILE A 10 -32.99 -2.06 -11.52
C ILE A 10 -31.48 -1.83 -11.42
N LEU A 11 -30.72 -2.74 -10.78
CA LEU A 11 -29.27 -2.61 -10.63
C LEU A 11 -28.45 -3.19 -11.81
N LEU A 12 -29.08 -3.92 -12.75
CA LEU A 12 -28.38 -4.64 -13.83
C LEU A 12 -28.56 -4.03 -15.24
N LEU A 13 -29.09 -2.81 -15.32
CA LEU A 13 -29.32 -2.10 -16.59
C LEU A 13 -28.41 -0.88 -16.78
N PHE A 14 -27.42 -0.68 -15.92
CA PHE A 14 -26.44 0.42 -15.99
C PHE A 14 -25.04 0.02 -16.47
N VAL A 15 -24.91 -1.13 -17.15
CA VAL A 15 -23.70 -1.44 -17.91
C VAL A 15 -24.10 -1.63 -19.37
N LEU A 16 -23.58 -0.74 -20.21
CA LEU A 16 -23.77 -0.62 -21.67
C LEU A 16 -25.13 -0.02 -22.11
N ILE A 17 -25.26 1.31 -21.99
CA ILE A 17 -25.70 2.24 -23.05
C ILE A 17 -25.32 3.65 -22.58
N SER A 18 -24.22 4.18 -23.09
CA SER A 18 -23.92 5.61 -23.12
C SER A 18 -24.79 6.26 -24.20
N ALA A 19 -26.10 6.36 -23.93
CA ALA A 19 -27.00 7.21 -24.70
C ALA A 19 -27.51 8.30 -23.77
N ASN A 20 -27.24 9.55 -24.15
CA ASN A 20 -27.82 10.76 -23.60
C ASN A 20 -29.35 10.63 -23.56
N PHE A 21 -29.90 10.16 -22.43
CA PHE A 21 -31.32 10.29 -22.16
C PHE A 21 -31.53 11.63 -21.47
N SER A 22 -32.06 12.59 -22.22
CA SER A 22 -32.50 13.91 -21.75
C SER A 22 -33.96 13.89 -21.25
N GLU A 23 -34.52 12.71 -20.97
CA GLU A 23 -35.93 12.59 -20.59
C GLU A 23 -36.04 12.68 -19.07
N SER A 24 -36.77 13.68 -18.58
CA SER A 24 -37.00 13.88 -17.15
C SER A 24 -37.67 12.65 -16.52
N VAL A 25 -37.18 12.27 -15.35
CA VAL A 25 -37.64 11.15 -14.53
C VAL A 25 -38.36 11.71 -13.31
N ASP A 26 -39.52 11.14 -13.00
CA ASP A 26 -40.25 11.40 -11.75
C ASP A 26 -40.05 10.21 -10.79
N ASP A 27 -39.38 10.44 -9.65
CA ASP A 27 -39.18 9.40 -8.61
C ASP A 27 -40.30 9.36 -7.55
N GLY A 28 -41.35 10.15 -7.75
CA GLY A 28 -42.45 10.36 -6.82
C GLY A 28 -42.24 11.53 -5.85
N LYS A 29 -41.06 12.15 -5.84
CA LYS A 29 -40.77 13.37 -5.07
C LYS A 29 -40.22 14.49 -5.95
N TYR A 30 -39.23 14.22 -6.77
CA TYR A 30 -38.58 15.16 -7.67
C TYR A 30 -38.78 14.77 -9.12
N ILE A 31 -38.83 15.78 -9.97
CA ILE A 31 -38.66 15.64 -11.42
C ILE A 31 -37.23 16.06 -11.73
N PHE A 32 -36.45 15.16 -12.33
CA PHE A 32 -35.02 15.40 -12.58
C PHE A 32 -34.51 14.72 -13.85
N HIS A 33 -33.37 15.18 -14.36
CA HIS A 33 -32.66 14.53 -15.47
C HIS A 33 -31.15 14.51 -15.22
N ASN A 34 -30.47 13.65 -15.99
CA ASN A 34 -29.01 13.65 -16.03
C ASN A 34 -28.52 14.91 -16.73
N PHE A 35 -27.47 15.53 -16.20
CA PHE A 35 -26.91 16.76 -16.75
C PHE A 35 -26.50 16.64 -18.23
N THR A 36 -26.84 17.64 -19.03
CA THR A 36 -26.63 17.68 -20.47
C THR A 36 -25.76 18.85 -20.91
N GLU A 37 -25.38 18.87 -22.19
CA GLU A 37 -24.68 20.02 -22.78
C GLU A 37 -25.55 21.28 -22.83
N GLU A 38 -26.87 21.15 -22.95
CA GLU A 38 -27.81 22.29 -22.93
C GLU A 38 -27.84 22.92 -21.53
N ASP A 39 -27.89 22.10 -20.47
CA ASP A 39 -27.79 22.58 -19.09
C ASP A 39 -26.46 23.32 -18.86
N ALA A 40 -25.35 22.80 -19.42
CA ALA A 40 -24.04 23.45 -19.33
C ALA A 40 -23.97 24.80 -20.08
N GLU A 41 -24.73 24.95 -21.17
CA GLU A 41 -24.85 26.20 -21.90
C GLU A 41 -25.70 27.25 -21.16
N GLU A 42 -26.71 26.79 -20.42
CA GLU A 42 -27.57 27.67 -19.61
C GLU A 42 -26.87 28.12 -18.32
N MET A 43 -26.28 27.18 -17.58
CA MET A 43 -25.69 27.42 -16.26
C MET A 43 -24.24 27.92 -16.32
N GLY A 44 -23.51 27.60 -17.38
CA GLY A 44 -22.10 27.91 -17.52
C GLY A 44 -21.88 29.38 -17.89
N VAL A 45 -20.98 30.06 -17.17
CA VAL A 45 -20.62 31.44 -17.56
C VAL A 45 -19.78 31.43 -18.85
N ILE A 46 -20.18 32.23 -19.83
CA ILE A 46 -19.41 32.41 -21.08
C ILE A 46 -18.19 33.29 -20.78
N GLU A 47 -17.02 32.69 -20.65
CA GLU A 47 -15.77 33.44 -20.81
C GLU A 47 -15.52 33.69 -22.29
N ASN A 48 -15.27 34.95 -22.69
CA ASN A 48 -14.72 35.21 -24.01
C ASN A 48 -13.35 34.53 -24.09
N ILE A 49 -13.30 33.38 -24.78
CA ILE A 49 -12.10 32.61 -25.10
C ILE A 49 -11.20 33.45 -26.02
N THR A 50 -10.49 34.40 -25.44
CA THR A 50 -9.23 34.94 -25.93
C THR A 50 -8.41 35.32 -24.70
N LYS A 51 -7.96 34.31 -23.95
CA LYS A 51 -6.92 34.49 -22.94
C LYS A 51 -5.87 33.40 -23.12
N ASN A 52 -4.76 33.78 -23.73
CA ASN A 52 -3.54 33.00 -23.65
C ASN A 52 -3.18 32.84 -22.17
N THR A 53 -2.61 31.69 -21.85
CA THR A 53 -2.18 31.15 -20.55
C THR A 53 -1.12 31.98 -19.79
N THR A 54 -1.06 33.29 -20.02
CA THR A 54 -0.16 34.22 -19.33
C THR A 54 -0.87 35.43 -18.71
N ASP A 55 -2.18 35.59 -18.94
CA ASP A 55 -2.96 36.73 -18.43
C ASP A 55 -4.14 36.25 -17.55
N PHE A 56 -3.81 35.62 -16.42
CA PHE A 56 -4.62 35.81 -15.20
C PHE A 56 -4.58 37.31 -14.85
N GLU A 57 -5.28 38.15 -15.61
CA GLU A 57 -5.54 39.53 -15.20
C GLU A 57 -6.40 39.46 -13.94
N THR A 58 -5.73 39.47 -12.79
CA THR A 58 -6.16 40.11 -11.55
C THR A 58 -7.68 40.21 -11.38
N SER A 59 -8.37 39.09 -11.18
CA SER A 59 -9.59 39.08 -10.37
C SER A 59 -9.15 39.33 -8.93
N ASN A 60 -8.73 40.57 -8.66
CA ASN A 60 -8.30 41.00 -7.35
C ASN A 60 -9.35 40.60 -6.33
N ILE A 61 -8.91 40.01 -5.21
CA ILE A 61 -9.72 39.88 -4.00
C ILE A 61 -10.55 41.14 -3.85
N GLN A 62 -11.87 40.99 -3.88
CA GLN A 62 -12.73 42.12 -3.59
C GLN A 62 -12.77 42.29 -2.07
N THR A 63 -12.14 43.37 -1.63
CA THR A 63 -12.16 43.81 -0.23
C THR A 63 -13.18 44.93 -0.07
N PHE A 64 -14.02 44.81 0.94
CA PHE A 64 -15.01 45.86 1.26
C PHE A 64 -14.98 46.20 2.75
N SER A 65 -15.15 47.48 3.09
CA SER A 65 -15.20 47.98 4.47
C SER A 65 -16.53 48.69 4.70
N SER A 66 -17.26 48.27 5.75
CA SER A 66 -18.50 48.89 6.20
C SER A 66 -18.24 50.28 6.80
N ARG A 67 -18.24 51.32 5.96
CA ARG A 67 -18.49 52.74 6.33
C ARG A 67 -17.56 53.39 7.38
N SER A 68 -16.52 54.07 6.90
CA SER A 68 -15.88 55.31 7.43
C SER A 68 -15.63 55.47 8.95
N THR A 69 -15.21 54.44 9.66
CA THR A 69 -14.37 54.63 10.85
C THR A 69 -13.15 53.73 10.73
N ASP A 70 -11.96 54.30 10.80
CA ASP A 70 -10.65 53.74 10.39
C ASP A 70 -10.14 52.50 11.18
N ASN A 71 -11.01 51.58 11.64
CA ASN A 71 -10.63 50.43 12.47
C ASN A 71 -11.36 49.09 12.20
N GLU A 72 -12.25 48.96 11.20
CA GLU A 72 -12.87 47.66 10.85
C GLU A 72 -12.06 46.93 9.77
N GLU A 73 -11.77 45.64 9.99
CA GLU A 73 -11.06 44.80 9.01
C GLU A 73 -11.92 44.54 7.76
N PRO A 74 -11.35 44.55 6.55
CA PRO A 74 -12.13 44.38 5.32
C PRO A 74 -12.63 42.95 5.14
N TYR A 75 -13.89 42.80 4.74
CA TYR A 75 -14.47 41.52 4.32
C TYR A 75 -13.99 41.14 2.92
N VAL A 76 -13.80 39.84 2.70
CA VAL A 76 -13.15 39.27 1.52
C VAL A 76 -14.09 38.31 0.79
N MET A 77 -14.06 38.37 -0.54
CA MET A 77 -14.81 37.50 -1.47
C MET A 77 -13.84 36.79 -2.43
N GLY A 78 -14.27 35.67 -3.03
CA GLY A 78 -13.40 34.87 -3.90
C GLY A 78 -14.08 33.68 -4.59
N CYS A 79 -15.38 33.78 -4.87
CA CYS A 79 -16.11 32.75 -5.58
C CYS A 79 -15.99 32.98 -7.10
N PHE A 80 -15.57 31.94 -7.82
CA PHE A 80 -15.70 31.89 -9.27
C PHE A 80 -16.88 30.98 -9.66
N LEU A 81 -17.64 31.43 -10.65
CA LEU A 81 -18.76 30.67 -11.20
C LEU A 81 -18.24 29.63 -12.20
N PRO A 82 -18.91 28.47 -12.34
CA PRO A 82 -18.46 27.41 -13.22
C PRO A 82 -18.60 27.79 -14.70
N THR A 83 -17.61 27.43 -15.51
CA THR A 83 -17.69 27.52 -16.97
C THR A 83 -18.42 26.32 -17.57
N LYS A 84 -18.87 26.43 -18.84
CA LYS A 84 -19.45 25.30 -19.59
C LYS A 84 -18.52 24.07 -19.60
N GLU A 85 -17.23 24.28 -19.83
CA GLU A 85 -16.24 23.20 -19.92
C GLU A 85 -16.07 22.47 -18.59
N GLU A 86 -16.04 23.20 -17.48
CA GLU A 86 -15.95 22.61 -16.14
C GLU A 86 -17.20 21.81 -15.79
N LEU A 87 -18.39 22.33 -16.08
CA LEU A 87 -19.65 21.61 -15.86
C LEU A 87 -19.70 20.31 -16.66
N LEU A 88 -19.34 20.35 -17.95
CA LEU A 88 -19.26 19.16 -18.79
C LEU A 88 -18.25 18.13 -18.27
N SER A 89 -17.13 18.58 -17.71
CA SER A 89 -16.10 17.70 -17.14
C SER A 89 -16.56 16.92 -15.90
N MET A 90 -17.73 17.25 -15.35
CA MET A 90 -18.34 16.59 -14.19
C MET A 90 -19.81 16.19 -14.43
N ALA A 91 -20.26 16.13 -15.68
CA ALA A 91 -21.65 15.84 -16.04
C ALA A 91 -22.20 14.57 -15.35
N ASP A 92 -21.38 13.51 -15.27
CA ASP A 92 -21.76 12.23 -14.63
C ASP A 92 -22.03 12.33 -13.11
N GLN A 93 -21.65 13.45 -12.47
CA GLN A 93 -21.86 13.71 -11.04
C GLN A 93 -22.98 14.72 -10.76
N ILE A 94 -23.53 15.34 -11.80
CA ILE A 94 -24.57 16.37 -11.67
C ILE A 94 -25.93 15.77 -12.04
N THR A 95 -26.90 15.96 -11.16
CA THR A 95 -28.32 15.71 -11.45
C THR A 95 -29.07 17.05 -11.40
N VAL A 96 -29.84 17.36 -12.45
CA VAL A 96 -30.64 18.58 -12.51
C VAL A 96 -32.02 18.29 -11.96
N VAL A 97 -32.41 19.00 -10.90
CA VAL A 97 -33.75 18.90 -10.30
C VAL A 97 -34.62 20.04 -10.85
N GLU A 98 -35.50 19.70 -11.77
CA GLU A 98 -36.38 20.64 -12.47
C GLU A 98 -37.54 21.13 -11.59
N GLY A 99 -37.99 20.28 -10.66
CA GLY A 99 -39.14 20.59 -9.81
C GLY A 99 -39.57 19.44 -8.92
N LEU A 100 -40.76 19.59 -8.33
CA LEU A 100 -41.38 18.58 -7.48
C LEU A 100 -42.40 17.77 -8.27
N SER A 101 -42.50 16.47 -7.96
CA SER A 101 -43.55 15.60 -8.50
C SER A 101 -44.93 16.09 -8.06
N GLU A 102 -45.94 15.92 -8.92
CA GLU A 102 -47.35 16.15 -8.55
C GLU A 102 -47.79 15.26 -7.37
N ASN A 103 -47.11 14.13 -7.16
CA ASN A 103 -47.39 13.18 -6.08
C ASN A 103 -46.51 13.39 -4.84
N ALA A 104 -45.65 14.42 -4.83
CA ALA A 104 -44.72 14.67 -3.74
C ALA A 104 -45.47 14.91 -2.43
N ASN A 105 -45.16 14.10 -1.42
CA ASN A 105 -45.67 14.30 -0.06
C ASN A 105 -44.68 15.17 0.72
N LEU A 106 -44.88 16.49 0.63
CA LEU A 106 -44.00 17.50 1.22
C LEU A 106 -44.35 17.77 2.68
N SER A 107 -43.36 18.25 3.43
CA SER A 107 -43.59 18.77 4.78
C SER A 107 -44.39 20.07 4.71
N ASN A 108 -45.36 20.26 5.62
CA ASN A 108 -46.12 21.51 5.77
C ASN A 108 -45.41 22.51 6.71
N ASN A 109 -44.10 22.38 6.91
CA ASN A 109 -43.33 23.28 7.75
C ASN A 109 -43.30 24.68 7.12
N SER A 110 -43.72 25.70 7.87
CA SER A 110 -43.61 27.10 7.46
C SER A 110 -42.34 27.79 7.98
N TYR A 111 -41.51 27.06 8.72
CA TYR A 111 -40.26 27.53 9.31
C TYR A 111 -39.32 26.36 9.52
N LEU A 112 -38.04 26.57 9.23
CA LEU A 112 -36.95 25.65 9.52
C LEU A 112 -35.66 26.44 9.74
N ASP A 113 -34.88 26.07 10.75
CA ASP A 113 -33.54 26.65 10.99
C ASP A 113 -32.55 25.53 11.36
N LEU A 114 -31.85 25.01 10.36
CA LEU A 114 -30.82 23.98 10.52
C LEU A 114 -29.61 24.51 11.29
N SER A 115 -29.41 25.83 11.36
CA SER A 115 -28.36 26.41 12.21
C SER A 115 -28.59 26.17 13.70
N LYS A 116 -29.73 25.61 14.12
CA LYS A 116 -29.98 25.18 15.50
C LYS A 116 -29.72 23.68 15.74
N ASP A 117 -29.54 22.88 14.69
CA ASP A 117 -29.19 21.46 14.80
C ASP A 117 -27.76 21.33 15.39
N PRO A 118 -27.52 20.47 16.40
CA PRO A 118 -26.17 20.20 16.92
C PRO A 118 -25.16 19.73 15.87
N CYS A 119 -25.62 19.05 14.82
CA CYS A 119 -24.77 18.62 13.71
C CYS A 119 -24.33 19.79 12.81
N PHE A 120 -24.96 20.96 12.90
CA PHE A 120 -24.56 22.12 12.11
C PHE A 120 -23.37 22.82 12.80
N PRO A 121 -22.29 23.14 12.06
CA PRO A 121 -21.12 23.77 12.64
C PRO A 121 -21.44 25.17 13.18
N THR A 122 -20.61 25.68 14.09
CA THR A 122 -20.66 27.10 14.46
C THR A 122 -20.43 27.99 13.24
N VAL A 123 -20.80 29.27 13.32
CA VAL A 123 -20.48 30.22 12.25
C VAL A 123 -18.97 30.32 12.03
N GLY A 124 -18.57 30.15 10.77
CA GLY A 124 -17.19 30.23 10.30
C GLY A 124 -16.70 31.65 10.03
N ASP A 125 -15.39 31.81 9.93
CA ASP A 125 -14.72 33.07 9.62
C ASP A 125 -13.55 32.81 8.66
N GLN A 126 -13.72 33.23 7.41
CA GLN A 126 -12.70 33.10 6.37
C GLN A 126 -11.55 34.12 6.50
N GLY A 127 -11.70 35.11 7.37
CA GLY A 127 -10.76 36.20 7.55
C GLY A 127 -10.44 36.90 6.23
N LYS A 128 -9.14 37.00 5.93
CA LYS A 128 -8.62 37.76 4.77
C LYS A 128 -8.38 36.90 3.54
N ILE A 129 -8.93 35.69 3.49
CA ILE A 129 -8.72 34.73 2.40
C ILE A 129 -9.99 34.62 1.56
N GLY A 130 -9.84 34.69 0.23
CA GLY A 130 -10.90 34.57 -0.77
C GLY A 130 -11.47 33.16 -0.88
N SER A 131 -11.85 32.53 0.22
CA SER A 131 -12.18 31.11 0.32
C SER A 131 -13.67 30.81 0.52
N CYS A 132 -14.56 31.79 0.28
CA CYS A 132 -16.01 31.67 0.52
C CYS A 132 -16.64 30.44 -0.13
N ALA A 133 -16.19 30.03 -1.34
CA ALA A 133 -16.65 28.81 -1.99
C ALA A 133 -16.34 27.55 -1.15
N SER A 134 -15.11 27.42 -0.67
CA SER A 134 -14.70 26.31 0.20
C SER A 134 -15.40 26.37 1.56
N TRP A 135 -15.69 27.54 2.12
CA TRP A 135 -16.49 27.65 3.34
C TRP A 135 -17.94 27.18 3.16
N ALA A 136 -18.61 27.60 2.08
CA ALA A 136 -19.96 27.16 1.78
C ALA A 136 -20.04 25.63 1.57
N ILE A 137 -19.08 25.08 0.81
CA ILE A 137 -19.10 23.68 0.39
C ILE A 137 -18.50 22.74 1.44
N VAL A 138 -17.24 22.98 1.84
CA VAL A 138 -16.49 22.07 2.71
C VAL A 138 -16.91 22.26 4.16
N TYR A 139 -16.87 23.51 4.66
CA TYR A 139 -17.14 23.78 6.06
C TYR A 139 -18.62 23.61 6.41
N TYR A 140 -19.55 24.23 5.67
CA TYR A 140 -20.98 24.14 5.99
C TYR A 140 -21.64 22.87 5.44
N ALA A 141 -21.66 22.67 4.12
CA ALA A 141 -22.44 21.59 3.52
C ALA A 141 -21.87 20.20 3.82
N ASN A 142 -20.58 19.97 3.62
CA ASN A 142 -19.98 18.65 3.86
C ASN A 142 -19.92 18.33 5.36
N SER A 143 -19.52 19.27 6.23
CA SER A 143 -19.48 18.98 7.67
C SER A 143 -20.85 18.61 8.21
N TYR A 144 -21.91 19.32 7.79
CA TYR A 144 -23.27 18.98 8.20
C TYR A 144 -23.67 17.58 7.72
N LEU A 145 -23.45 17.27 6.43
CA LEU A 145 -23.73 15.96 5.87
C LEU A 145 -23.06 14.83 6.67
N GLN A 146 -21.75 14.95 6.90
CA GLN A 146 -21.00 13.91 7.61
C GLN A 146 -21.40 13.85 9.08
N ALA A 147 -21.62 14.99 9.75
CA ALA A 147 -22.13 15.00 11.11
C ALA A 147 -23.49 14.32 11.25
N LYS A 148 -24.40 14.42 10.26
CA LYS A 148 -25.65 13.64 10.26
C LYS A 148 -25.42 12.13 10.10
N ILE A 149 -24.40 11.72 9.35
CA ILE A 149 -24.05 10.29 9.14
C ILE A 149 -23.44 9.68 10.41
N TYR A 150 -22.55 10.41 11.08
CA TYR A 150 -21.81 9.93 12.24
C TYR A 150 -22.40 10.34 13.60
N ASP A 151 -23.50 11.10 13.60
CA ASP A 151 -24.15 11.65 14.80
C ASP A 151 -23.22 12.56 15.63
N TRP A 152 -22.46 13.42 14.96
CA TRP A 152 -21.52 14.36 15.61
C TRP A 152 -22.22 15.63 16.11
N ASP A 153 -21.81 16.09 17.30
CA ASP A 153 -22.18 17.40 17.83
C ASP A 153 -21.08 18.42 17.52
N LEU A 154 -21.19 19.07 16.36
CA LEU A 154 -20.18 20.02 15.85
C LEU A 154 -20.14 21.34 16.62
N LYS A 155 -21.08 21.57 17.55
CA LYS A 155 -21.13 22.80 18.36
C LYS A 155 -20.43 22.67 19.70
N GLU A 156 -20.29 21.44 20.18
CA GLU A 156 -19.76 21.16 21.50
C GLU A 156 -18.60 20.15 21.40
N ASN A 157 -18.88 18.86 21.57
CA ASN A 157 -17.85 17.84 21.80
C ASN A 157 -17.04 17.50 20.55
N ASP A 158 -17.63 17.61 19.36
CA ASP A 158 -17.03 17.21 18.09
C ASP A 158 -16.68 18.42 17.21
N SER A 159 -16.48 19.61 17.81
CA SER A 159 -16.23 20.85 17.04
C SER A 159 -15.02 20.78 16.12
N LEU A 160 -14.02 19.95 16.44
CA LEU A 160 -12.83 19.74 15.59
C LEU A 160 -13.10 18.81 14.40
N LYS A 161 -14.24 18.09 14.39
CA LYS A 161 -14.69 17.28 13.25
C LYS A 161 -15.26 18.10 12.10
N CYS A 162 -15.41 19.42 12.25
CA CYS A 162 -15.70 20.29 11.12
C CYS A 162 -14.58 20.19 10.07
N PHE A 163 -14.94 20.16 8.79
CA PHE A 163 -13.95 20.10 7.71
C PHE A 163 -13.27 21.43 7.49
N ASN A 164 -11.96 21.38 7.28
CA ASN A 164 -11.15 22.56 7.06
C ASN A 164 -11.33 23.07 5.61
N PRO A 165 -11.87 24.28 5.38
CA PRO A 165 -12.06 24.81 4.03
C PRO A 165 -10.73 25.03 3.28
N MET A 166 -9.62 25.21 4.00
CA MET A 166 -8.28 25.30 3.41
C MET A 166 -7.83 24.00 2.75
N TRP A 167 -8.41 22.85 3.12
CA TRP A 167 -8.11 21.57 2.47
C TRP A 167 -8.36 21.63 0.96
N ALA A 168 -9.50 22.20 0.57
CA ALA A 168 -9.89 22.34 -0.83
C ALA A 168 -9.33 23.64 -1.45
N TYR A 169 -9.50 24.77 -0.76
CA TYR A 169 -9.06 26.07 -1.27
C TYR A 169 -7.58 26.05 -1.69
N ASN A 170 -6.69 25.53 -0.84
CA ASN A 170 -5.24 25.56 -1.09
C ASN A 170 -4.81 24.68 -2.27
N LYS A 171 -5.67 23.76 -2.72
CA LYS A 171 -5.45 22.91 -3.90
C LYS A 171 -6.01 23.55 -5.18
N LEU A 172 -6.83 24.60 -5.07
CA LEU A 172 -7.60 25.18 -6.18
C LEU A 172 -7.38 26.70 -6.34
N ASN A 173 -6.44 27.29 -5.61
CA ASN A 173 -6.23 28.74 -5.58
C ASN A 173 -5.05 29.22 -6.43
N ASN A 174 -4.45 28.33 -7.22
CA ASN A 174 -3.24 28.54 -8.02
C ASN A 174 -2.02 29.01 -7.19
N GLY A 175 -2.01 28.73 -5.89
CA GLY A 175 -0.97 29.18 -4.96
C GLY A 175 -1.10 30.66 -4.56
N GLU A 176 -2.22 31.30 -4.92
CA GLU A 176 -2.50 32.71 -4.65
C GLU A 176 -3.75 32.86 -3.78
N ASN A 177 -3.92 34.03 -3.17
CA ASN A 177 -5.18 34.37 -2.50
C ASN A 177 -6.16 34.92 -3.56
N GLY A 178 -6.48 34.15 -4.60
CA GLY A 178 -7.22 34.64 -5.78
C GLY A 178 -8.72 34.32 -5.78
N GLY A 179 -9.13 33.31 -5.02
CA GLY A 179 -10.46 32.72 -5.14
C GLY A 179 -10.39 31.28 -5.63
N SER A 180 -11.54 30.62 -5.72
CA SER A 180 -11.69 29.28 -6.30
C SER A 180 -13.11 29.08 -6.83
N GLN A 181 -13.27 28.19 -7.80
CA GLN A 181 -14.58 27.88 -8.37
C GLN A 181 -15.44 26.99 -7.48
N LEU A 182 -16.76 27.17 -7.55
CA LEU A 182 -17.74 26.30 -6.88
C LEU A 182 -17.65 24.85 -7.36
N SER A 183 -17.69 24.67 -8.68
CA SER A 183 -17.58 23.36 -9.36
C SER A 183 -16.30 22.63 -8.95
N SER A 184 -15.15 23.29 -9.01
CA SER A 184 -13.86 22.68 -8.67
C SER A 184 -13.80 22.24 -7.21
N ASN A 185 -14.36 23.02 -6.27
CA ASN A 185 -14.43 22.62 -4.86
C ASN A 185 -15.26 21.34 -4.68
N LEU A 186 -16.44 21.26 -5.31
CA LEU A 186 -17.30 20.07 -5.29
C LEU A 186 -16.56 18.86 -5.90
N LYS A 187 -15.96 19.04 -7.08
CA LYS A 187 -15.21 17.99 -7.79
C LYS A 187 -14.02 17.48 -6.99
N LEU A 188 -13.28 18.36 -6.34
CA LEU A 188 -12.12 17.98 -5.55
C LEU A 188 -12.52 17.07 -4.38
N ILE A 189 -13.55 17.45 -3.62
CA ILE A 189 -13.95 16.68 -2.43
C ILE A 189 -14.75 15.40 -2.79
N SER A 190 -15.32 15.29 -3.99
CA SER A 190 -15.87 14.00 -4.46
C SER A 190 -14.77 12.96 -4.74
N ARG A 191 -13.55 13.44 -5.03
CA ARG A 191 -12.39 12.61 -5.39
C ARG A 191 -11.48 12.35 -4.21
N LEU A 192 -11.16 13.38 -3.44
CA LEU A 192 -10.20 13.32 -2.34
C LEU A 192 -10.87 13.29 -0.96
N GLY A 193 -12.16 13.60 -0.87
CA GLY A 193 -12.83 13.85 0.40
C GLY A 193 -12.33 15.12 1.08
N SER A 194 -12.39 15.19 2.40
CA SER A 194 -12.09 16.41 3.16
C SER A 194 -11.41 16.11 4.49
N ALA A 195 -10.37 16.86 4.83
CA ALA A 195 -9.72 16.76 6.14
C ALA A 195 -10.45 17.59 7.20
N THR A 196 -10.56 17.05 8.42
CA THR A 196 -11.13 17.76 9.58
C THR A 196 -10.13 18.74 10.19
N TYR A 197 -10.58 19.60 11.10
CA TYR A 197 -9.67 20.40 11.93
C TYR A 197 -8.82 19.56 12.91
N GLU A 198 -9.19 18.30 13.18
CA GLU A 198 -8.37 17.41 14.01
C GLU A 198 -7.05 17.07 13.33
N THR A 199 -7.09 16.73 12.04
CA THR A 199 -5.91 16.29 11.27
C THR A 199 -5.26 17.45 10.49
N MET A 200 -6.04 18.47 10.13
CA MET A 200 -5.56 19.70 9.52
C MET A 200 -5.99 20.92 10.33
N PRO A 201 -5.19 21.36 11.32
CA PRO A 201 -5.53 22.49 12.19
C PRO A 201 -5.84 23.78 11.42
N LEU A 202 -6.61 24.67 12.07
CA LEU A 202 -6.92 26.00 11.55
C LEU A 202 -5.64 26.75 11.14
N THR A 203 -5.65 27.34 9.95
CA THR A 203 -4.50 28.04 9.39
C THR A 203 -4.96 29.17 8.47
N ASP A 204 -4.31 30.32 8.59
CA ASP A 204 -4.48 31.44 7.64
C ASP A 204 -3.50 31.33 6.45
N ASN A 205 -2.74 30.24 6.38
CA ASN A 205 -1.82 29.97 5.28
C ASN A 205 -2.55 29.24 4.14
N TYR A 206 -2.79 29.97 3.06
CA TYR A 206 -3.47 29.48 1.86
C TYR A 206 -2.61 28.58 0.95
N THR A 207 -1.48 28.06 1.43
CA THR A 207 -0.58 27.18 0.65
C THR A 207 -0.32 25.83 1.30
N VAL A 208 -0.95 25.52 2.45
CA VAL A 208 -0.73 24.26 3.19
C VAL A 208 -1.70 23.19 2.71
N TRP A 209 -1.20 22.03 2.30
CA TRP A 209 -2.01 20.93 1.76
C TRP A 209 -2.43 19.85 2.76
N GLY A 210 -2.07 20.00 4.05
CA GLY A 210 -2.23 18.96 5.07
C GLY A 210 -0.99 18.06 5.19
N ASN A 211 -0.88 17.37 6.33
CA ASN A 211 0.16 16.36 6.59
C ASN A 211 -0.38 14.95 6.24
N GLU A 212 0.39 13.91 6.54
CA GLU A 212 0.01 12.51 6.32
C GLU A 212 -1.33 12.14 6.97
N GLU A 213 -1.59 12.57 8.22
CA GLU A 213 -2.84 12.29 8.92
C GLU A 213 -4.06 12.85 8.16
N ALA A 214 -3.97 14.07 7.63
CA ALA A 214 -5.02 14.68 6.84
C ALA A 214 -5.26 13.94 5.50
N TRP A 215 -4.19 13.50 4.84
CA TRP A 215 -4.29 12.75 3.59
C TRP A 215 -4.83 11.33 3.78
N ILE A 216 -4.57 10.68 4.92
CA ILE A 216 -5.15 9.39 5.26
C ILE A 216 -6.62 9.51 5.70
N GLU A 217 -6.98 10.58 6.41
CA GLU A 217 -8.36 10.81 6.86
C GLU A 217 -9.30 11.19 5.70
N ALA A 218 -8.90 12.13 4.85
CA ALA A 218 -9.78 12.75 3.86
C ALA A 218 -10.57 11.76 2.98
N PRO A 219 -9.97 10.64 2.47
CA PRO A 219 -10.67 9.59 1.75
C PRO A 219 -12.00 9.11 2.37
N GLN A 220 -12.10 9.07 3.70
CA GLN A 220 -13.29 8.65 4.44
C GLN A 220 -14.53 9.53 4.17
N TYR A 221 -14.32 10.79 3.76
CA TYR A 221 -15.37 11.80 3.65
C TYR A 221 -15.60 12.24 2.21
N ARG A 222 -15.31 11.36 1.24
CA ARG A 222 -15.71 11.54 -0.16
C ARG A 222 -17.22 11.64 -0.30
N ILE A 223 -17.63 12.53 -1.19
CA ILE A 223 -19.04 12.68 -1.59
C ILE A 223 -19.28 12.08 -2.98
N THR A 224 -20.52 11.67 -3.26
CA THR A 224 -20.84 10.89 -4.46
C THR A 224 -21.35 11.71 -5.64
N GLY A 225 -21.90 12.90 -5.37
CA GLY A 225 -22.48 13.74 -6.41
C GLY A 225 -23.23 14.93 -5.83
N PHE A 226 -23.82 15.69 -6.75
CA PHE A 226 -24.46 16.96 -6.47
C PHE A 226 -25.73 17.10 -7.28
N GLU A 227 -26.70 17.74 -6.67
CA GLU A 227 -27.92 18.16 -7.36
C GLU A 227 -27.90 19.67 -7.54
N VAL A 228 -28.35 20.11 -8.70
CA VAL A 228 -28.51 21.52 -9.05
C VAL A 228 -29.98 21.82 -9.34
N SER A 229 -30.45 22.97 -8.90
CA SER A 229 -31.77 23.49 -9.24
C SER A 229 -31.71 25.01 -9.39
N SER A 230 -32.76 25.59 -9.96
CA SER A 230 -32.91 27.03 -10.01
C SER A 230 -33.25 27.59 -8.62
N THR A 231 -32.68 28.72 -8.24
CA THR A 231 -33.04 29.51 -7.05
C THR A 231 -34.50 29.98 -7.09
N ASN A 232 -35.14 29.91 -8.26
CA ASN A 232 -36.56 30.21 -8.47
C ASN A 232 -37.47 29.06 -7.98
N ASN A 233 -36.93 27.85 -7.83
CA ASN A 233 -37.64 26.69 -7.29
C ASN A 233 -37.64 26.70 -5.76
N THR A 234 -38.34 27.69 -5.17
CA THR A 234 -38.46 27.85 -3.72
C THR A 234 -38.88 26.56 -3.01
N GLU A 235 -39.82 25.80 -3.58
CA GLU A 235 -40.32 24.57 -2.97
C GLU A 235 -39.32 23.41 -3.05
N VAL A 236 -38.48 23.33 -4.10
CA VAL A 236 -37.36 22.36 -4.16
C VAL A 236 -36.34 22.69 -3.07
N MET A 237 -35.94 23.96 -2.95
CA MET A 237 -35.02 24.40 -1.91
C MET A 237 -35.56 24.10 -0.49
N LYS A 238 -36.83 24.40 -0.22
CA LYS A 238 -37.47 24.02 1.06
C LYS A 238 -37.47 22.51 1.26
N SER A 239 -37.73 21.73 0.23
CA SER A 239 -37.73 20.27 0.31
C SER A 239 -36.32 19.73 0.64
N TRP A 240 -35.28 20.26 0.01
CA TRP A 240 -33.88 19.93 0.30
C TRP A 240 -33.49 20.27 1.75
N LEU A 241 -33.87 21.46 2.24
CA LEU A 241 -33.63 21.84 3.63
C LEU A 241 -34.36 20.91 4.62
N ASN A 242 -35.62 20.54 4.33
CA ASN A 242 -36.39 19.60 5.16
C ASN A 242 -35.80 18.17 5.16
N GLU A 243 -35.03 17.80 4.14
CA GLU A 243 -34.25 16.55 4.11
C GLU A 243 -32.94 16.63 4.90
N GLY A 244 -32.58 17.80 5.43
CA GLY A 244 -31.32 18.03 6.11
C GLY A 244 -30.15 18.23 5.14
N SER A 245 -30.39 18.86 3.97
CA SER A 245 -29.32 19.32 3.08
C SER A 245 -29.07 20.82 3.26
N ILE A 246 -27.80 21.23 3.30
CA ILE A 246 -27.41 22.64 3.18
C ILE A 246 -27.32 22.98 1.70
N ILE A 247 -27.87 24.13 1.31
CA ILE A 247 -27.87 24.58 -0.09
C ILE A 247 -26.78 25.63 -0.28
N ILE A 248 -25.97 25.46 -1.31
CA ILE A 248 -24.91 26.38 -1.70
C ILE A 248 -25.44 27.33 -2.78
N ILE A 249 -25.22 28.62 -2.59
CA ILE A 249 -25.59 29.67 -3.55
C ILE A 249 -24.41 30.59 -3.82
N ALA A 250 -24.45 31.30 -4.95
CA ALA A 250 -23.54 32.39 -5.26
C ALA A 250 -24.31 33.68 -5.53
N MET A 251 -23.87 34.79 -4.95
CA MET A 251 -24.46 36.11 -5.21
C MET A 251 -23.40 37.21 -5.23
N HIS A 252 -23.82 38.42 -5.55
CA HIS A 252 -22.95 39.59 -5.45
C HIS A 252 -22.79 39.98 -3.98
N GLY A 253 -21.61 39.74 -3.40
CA GLY A 253 -21.37 39.87 -1.96
C GLY A 253 -21.50 41.29 -1.41
N GLN A 254 -21.52 42.33 -2.25
CA GLN A 254 -21.75 43.70 -1.80
C GLN A 254 -23.24 43.97 -1.50
N ASP A 255 -24.16 43.19 -2.07
CA ASP A 255 -25.59 43.34 -1.83
C ASP A 255 -25.95 43.03 -0.36
N VAL A 256 -25.18 42.20 0.35
CA VAL A 256 -25.42 41.96 1.79
C VAL A 256 -25.06 43.15 2.70
N PHE A 257 -24.71 44.30 2.14
CA PHE A 257 -24.52 45.55 2.89
C PHE A 257 -25.56 46.62 2.54
N THR A 258 -26.51 46.31 1.66
CA THR A 258 -27.59 47.23 1.27
C THR A 258 -28.85 47.05 2.12
N PHE A 259 -29.04 45.88 2.74
CA PHE A 259 -30.17 45.64 3.65
C PHE A 259 -30.17 46.59 4.87
N ASP A 260 -31.36 46.94 5.34
CA ASP A 260 -31.57 47.80 6.52
C ASP A 260 -31.19 47.05 7.83
N ASN A 261 -31.33 47.71 8.99
CA ASN A 261 -30.93 47.14 10.30
C ASN A 261 -31.66 45.83 10.70
N ASP A 262 -32.56 45.31 9.88
CA ASP A 262 -33.31 44.07 10.08
C ASP A 262 -32.59 42.82 9.56
N SER A 263 -31.49 42.97 8.82
CA SER A 263 -30.75 41.87 8.17
C SER A 263 -31.61 41.08 7.17
N ILE A 264 -32.55 41.74 6.49
CA ILE A 264 -33.39 41.13 5.46
C ILE A 264 -33.06 41.76 4.11
N LEU A 265 -32.58 40.95 3.17
CA LEU A 265 -32.31 41.34 1.80
C LEU A 265 -33.54 41.08 0.93
N SER A 266 -34.17 42.16 0.46
CA SER A 266 -35.26 42.10 -0.52
C SER A 266 -34.72 42.19 -1.96
N ASP A 267 -35.59 42.04 -2.95
CA ASP A 267 -35.26 42.26 -4.36
C ASP A 267 -34.90 43.73 -4.66
N LEU A 268 -35.41 44.68 -3.86
CA LEU A 268 -35.10 46.10 -4.02
C LEU A 268 -33.66 46.44 -3.64
N ASP A 269 -33.05 45.60 -2.80
CA ASP A 269 -31.70 45.81 -2.26
C ASP A 269 -30.60 45.28 -3.20
N GLN A 270 -30.95 44.50 -4.22
CA GLN A 270 -29.98 43.85 -5.10
C GLN A 270 -29.47 44.76 -6.22
N SER A 271 -28.16 44.68 -6.47
CA SER A 271 -27.53 45.31 -7.63
C SER A 271 -27.72 44.49 -8.91
N HIS A 272 -27.99 43.19 -8.78
CA HIS A 272 -27.96 42.19 -9.86
C HIS A 272 -26.61 42.16 -10.62
N GLU A 273 -25.52 42.58 -9.96
CA GLU A 273 -24.17 42.42 -10.48
C GLU A 273 -23.70 40.96 -10.45
N LYS A 274 -22.56 40.69 -11.12
CA LYS A 274 -22.01 39.34 -11.22
C LYS A 274 -21.70 38.78 -9.82
N ALA A 275 -22.12 37.54 -9.59
CA ALA A 275 -21.82 36.83 -8.36
C ALA A 275 -20.31 36.60 -8.18
N ASN A 276 -19.85 36.83 -6.96
CA ASN A 276 -18.44 36.78 -6.53
C ASN A 276 -18.28 36.22 -5.11
N HIS A 277 -19.37 35.91 -4.42
CA HIS A 277 -19.40 35.42 -3.05
C HIS A 277 -20.30 34.21 -2.93
N ALA A 278 -19.87 33.20 -2.17
CA ALA A 278 -20.59 31.94 -1.99
C ALA A 278 -20.97 31.74 -0.52
N GLN A 279 -22.19 31.25 -0.28
CA GLN A 279 -22.81 31.20 1.04
C GLN A 279 -23.70 29.96 1.19
N ALA A 280 -24.12 29.67 2.42
CA ALA A 280 -24.92 28.49 2.75
C ALA A 280 -26.34 28.90 3.15
N VAL A 281 -27.36 28.39 2.46
CA VAL A 281 -28.75 28.46 2.90
C VAL A 281 -29.01 27.36 3.92
N VAL A 282 -29.49 27.74 5.10
CA VAL A 282 -29.60 26.86 6.27
C VAL A 282 -31.02 26.77 6.83
N GLY A 283 -31.98 27.41 6.19
CA GLY A 283 -33.34 27.45 6.69
C GLY A 283 -34.24 28.38 5.90
N TYR A 284 -35.47 28.50 6.36
CA TYR A 284 -36.47 29.40 5.79
C TYR A 284 -37.52 29.78 6.83
N ASP A 285 -38.21 30.90 6.59
CA ASP A 285 -39.33 31.39 7.39
C ASP A 285 -40.35 32.04 6.46
N ASP A 286 -41.52 31.41 6.30
CA ASP A 286 -42.61 31.90 5.46
C ASP A 286 -43.29 33.17 6.02
N SER A 287 -43.04 33.51 7.29
CA SER A 287 -43.68 34.64 7.96
C SER A 287 -42.93 35.97 7.81
N ILE A 288 -41.67 35.93 7.37
CA ILE A 288 -40.87 37.13 7.12
C ILE A 288 -41.48 37.91 5.96
N SER A 289 -41.56 39.23 6.10
CA SER A 289 -42.02 40.11 5.04
C SER A 289 -41.25 41.41 5.07
N GLU A 290 -40.71 41.78 3.93
CA GLU A 290 -39.98 43.02 3.68
C GLU A 290 -40.32 43.50 2.27
N ASP A 291 -40.47 44.82 2.07
CA ASP A 291 -40.75 45.42 0.75
C ASP A 291 -41.89 44.82 -0.09
N ASN A 292 -42.96 44.33 0.56
CA ASN A 292 -44.11 43.61 -0.03
C ASN A 292 -43.77 42.21 -0.58
N GLU A 293 -42.65 41.66 -0.17
CA GLU A 293 -42.23 40.29 -0.41
C GLU A 293 -42.57 39.46 0.83
N THR A 294 -42.88 38.17 0.66
CA THR A 294 -43.30 37.30 1.75
C THR A 294 -42.55 35.98 1.68
N GLY A 295 -42.06 35.57 2.84
CA GLY A 295 -41.19 34.43 3.03
C GLY A 295 -39.74 34.74 2.68
N ALA A 296 -38.82 34.17 3.45
CA ALA A 296 -37.39 34.35 3.26
C ALA A 296 -36.61 33.09 3.59
N PHE A 297 -35.50 32.90 2.89
CA PHE A 297 -34.47 31.92 3.22
C PHE A 297 -33.51 32.51 4.25
N LYS A 298 -33.06 31.69 5.21
CA LYS A 298 -31.98 32.05 6.14
C LYS A 298 -30.65 31.63 5.52
N VAL A 299 -29.72 32.56 5.41
CA VAL A 299 -28.40 32.35 4.81
C VAL A 299 -27.30 32.60 5.84
N MET A 300 -26.43 31.62 6.01
CA MET A 300 -25.24 31.68 6.85
C MET A 300 -24.04 32.16 6.03
N ASN A 301 -23.37 33.20 6.53
CA ASN A 301 -22.15 33.75 5.93
C ASN A 301 -20.88 33.16 6.57
N SER A 302 -19.71 33.51 6.04
CA SER A 302 -18.39 33.05 6.51
C SER A 302 -17.49 34.19 7.00
N TRP A 303 -18.08 35.21 7.63
CA TRP A 303 -17.39 36.41 8.14
C TRP A 303 -17.49 36.55 9.68
N GLY A 304 -17.71 35.44 10.38
CA GLY A 304 -17.85 35.39 11.83
C GLY A 304 -19.22 35.81 12.37
N ALA A 305 -19.50 35.43 13.62
CA ALA A 305 -20.81 35.63 14.26
C ALA A 305 -21.24 37.10 14.33
N ASN A 306 -20.27 37.98 14.60
CA ASN A 306 -20.53 39.39 14.89
C ASN A 306 -20.66 40.24 13.63
N TRP A 307 -20.51 39.67 12.43
CA TRP A 307 -20.71 40.41 11.18
C TRP A 307 -22.17 40.84 11.01
N SER A 308 -23.12 39.95 11.29
CA SER A 308 -24.54 40.28 11.13
C SER A 308 -25.08 41.08 12.32
N PRO A 309 -26.02 42.01 12.11
CA PRO A 309 -26.69 42.74 13.20
C PRO A 309 -27.30 41.85 14.29
N ASN A 310 -27.72 40.64 13.93
CA ASN A 310 -28.30 39.66 14.85
C ASN A 310 -27.26 38.86 15.66
N GLY A 311 -25.97 39.01 15.38
CA GLY A 311 -24.87 38.37 16.11
C GLY A 311 -24.79 36.85 15.92
N ASP A 312 -25.42 36.30 14.87
CA ASP A 312 -25.39 34.88 14.53
C ASP A 312 -24.75 34.58 13.17
N GLY A 313 -24.13 35.59 12.54
CA GLY A 313 -23.45 35.47 11.24
C GLY A 313 -24.38 35.23 10.05
N SER A 314 -25.69 35.31 10.27
CA SER A 314 -26.69 35.06 9.24
C SER A 314 -27.51 36.30 8.90
N TYR A 315 -28.17 36.25 7.75
CA TYR A 315 -29.18 37.20 7.28
C TYR A 315 -30.31 36.42 6.60
N TYR A 316 -31.40 37.12 6.29
CA TYR A 316 -32.49 36.58 5.51
C TYR A 316 -32.48 37.17 4.10
N ILE A 317 -32.84 36.38 3.10
CA ILE A 317 -33.10 36.84 1.73
C ILE A 317 -34.51 36.40 1.36
N THR A 318 -35.35 37.34 0.90
CA THR A 318 -36.74 37.02 0.55
C THR A 318 -36.77 35.98 -0.59
N TYR A 319 -37.86 35.20 -0.70
CA TYR A 319 -37.99 34.24 -1.80
C TYR A 319 -37.93 34.90 -3.18
N LYS A 320 -38.47 36.13 -3.29
CA LYS A 320 -38.43 36.90 -4.53
C LYS A 320 -37.02 37.39 -4.84
N ALA A 321 -36.29 37.88 -3.85
CA ALA A 321 -34.88 38.24 -3.98
C ALA A 321 -34.02 37.03 -4.42
N MET A 322 -34.18 35.89 -3.76
CA MET A 322 -33.47 34.64 -4.11
C MET A 322 -33.72 34.24 -5.57
N ALA A 323 -34.97 34.35 -6.04
CA ALA A 323 -35.36 34.03 -7.41
C ALA A 323 -34.88 35.04 -8.48
N ASN A 324 -34.38 36.20 -8.06
CA ASN A 324 -33.96 37.28 -8.97
C ASN A 324 -32.45 37.55 -8.92
N MET A 325 -31.68 36.69 -8.24
CA MET A 325 -30.22 36.79 -8.25
C MET A 325 -29.66 36.70 -9.68
N ASN A 326 -28.51 37.35 -9.91
CA ASN A 326 -27.84 37.32 -11.22
C ASN A 326 -27.42 35.90 -11.65
N TYR A 327 -26.98 35.09 -10.69
CA TYR A 327 -26.68 33.68 -10.85
C TYR A 327 -27.79 32.89 -10.16
N THR A 328 -28.55 32.12 -10.93
CA THR A 328 -29.82 31.49 -10.50
C THR A 328 -29.67 30.03 -10.13
N GLU A 329 -28.46 29.53 -9.97
CA GLU A 329 -28.17 28.13 -9.71
C GLU A 329 -27.89 27.94 -8.22
N CYS A 330 -28.53 26.93 -7.63
CA CYS A 330 -28.28 26.49 -6.28
C CYS A 330 -27.94 25.00 -6.26
N TRP A 331 -27.02 24.62 -5.36
CA TRP A 331 -26.43 23.30 -5.33
C TRP A 331 -26.64 22.64 -3.98
N ARG A 332 -26.84 21.33 -3.96
CA ARG A 332 -26.69 20.53 -2.74
C ARG A 332 -25.79 19.32 -2.98
N ILE A 333 -25.12 18.86 -1.93
CA ILE A 333 -24.45 17.56 -1.94
C ILE A 333 -25.53 16.47 -1.80
N SER A 334 -25.58 15.51 -2.72
CA SER A 334 -26.63 14.48 -2.75
C SER A 334 -26.31 13.27 -1.87
N GLY A 335 -25.03 13.04 -1.53
CA GLY A 335 -24.65 11.94 -0.64
C GLY A 335 -23.15 11.81 -0.39
N ALA A 336 -22.82 10.91 0.54
CA ALA A 336 -21.46 10.50 0.87
C ALA A 336 -21.15 9.11 0.29
N ARG A 337 -19.90 8.86 -0.09
CA ARG A 337 -19.45 7.53 -0.55
C ARG A 337 -19.58 6.50 0.57
N TYR A 338 -19.21 6.92 1.77
CA TYR A 338 -19.30 6.16 3.01
C TYR A 338 -20.44 6.76 3.85
N ASN A 339 -21.66 6.33 3.56
CA ASN A 339 -22.89 6.91 4.09
C ASN A 339 -23.41 6.25 5.38
N THR A 340 -22.59 5.41 6.01
CA THR A 340 -22.85 4.83 7.34
C THR A 340 -21.62 4.99 8.21
N SER A 341 -21.80 5.03 9.53
CA SER A 341 -20.68 5.17 10.48
C SER A 341 -19.61 4.08 10.37
N ASP A 342 -19.99 2.90 9.85
CA ASP A 342 -19.13 1.72 9.78
C ASP A 342 -18.49 1.54 8.39
N SER A 343 -19.04 2.19 7.36
CA SER A 343 -18.48 2.15 6.02
C SER A 343 -17.20 2.98 5.94
N LYS A 344 -16.16 2.47 5.30
CA LYS A 344 -14.85 3.12 5.18
C LYS A 344 -14.14 2.71 3.89
N PRO A 345 -13.15 3.48 3.41
CA PRO A 345 -12.27 3.03 2.35
C PRO A 345 -11.61 1.70 2.69
N GLU A 346 -11.44 0.86 1.68
CA GLU A 346 -10.84 -0.47 1.83
C GLU A 346 -9.53 -0.61 1.07
N LEU A 347 -9.29 0.24 0.07
CA LEU A 347 -8.08 0.26 -0.74
C LEU A 347 -7.63 1.72 -0.97
N ILE A 348 -6.50 2.12 -0.39
CA ILE A 348 -5.93 3.46 -0.54
C ILE A 348 -4.62 3.39 -1.32
N GLY A 349 -4.46 4.18 -2.38
CA GLY A 349 -3.18 4.36 -3.06
C GLY A 349 -2.37 5.48 -2.40
N VAL A 350 -1.07 5.27 -2.18
CA VAL A 350 -0.20 6.23 -1.49
C VAL A 350 1.11 6.50 -2.22
N VAL A 351 1.55 7.75 -2.13
CA VAL A 351 2.88 8.21 -2.58
C VAL A 351 3.47 9.07 -1.48
N LYS A 352 4.74 8.80 -1.16
CA LYS A 352 5.57 9.63 -0.29
C LYS A 352 6.72 10.21 -1.10
N LEU A 353 6.82 11.53 -1.11
CA LEU A 353 7.88 12.26 -1.78
C LEU A 353 9.08 12.44 -0.84
N ASP A 354 10.28 12.43 -1.40
CA ASP A 354 11.50 12.82 -0.68
C ASP A 354 11.37 14.30 -0.25
N PRO A 355 11.42 14.62 1.06
CA PRO A 355 11.25 15.97 1.56
C PRO A 355 12.22 17.02 0.97
N GLU A 356 13.40 16.59 0.52
CA GLU A 356 14.43 17.47 -0.06
C GLU A 356 14.26 17.66 -1.57
N ASN A 357 13.46 16.81 -2.23
CA ASN A 357 13.33 16.76 -3.68
C ASN A 357 11.85 16.66 -4.10
N LYS A 358 11.06 17.69 -3.75
CA LYS A 358 9.62 17.76 -4.04
C LYS A 358 9.34 18.71 -5.20
N SER A 359 8.53 18.25 -6.14
CA SER A 359 7.93 19.06 -7.18
C SER A 359 6.96 20.09 -6.58
N THR A 360 6.36 20.83 -7.49
CA THR A 360 5.46 21.94 -7.24
C THR A 360 4.01 21.48 -7.34
N LYS A 361 3.12 22.16 -6.62
CA LYS A 361 1.70 21.81 -6.52
C LYS A 361 0.95 21.92 -7.84
N ASP A 362 1.47 22.60 -8.85
CA ASP A 362 0.95 22.62 -10.23
C ASP A 362 1.12 21.28 -10.97
N GLN A 363 1.94 20.35 -10.46
CA GLN A 363 2.06 19.00 -10.99
C GLN A 363 0.80 18.19 -10.66
N ASN A 364 0.12 17.67 -11.68
CA ASN A 364 -0.96 16.72 -11.48
C ASN A 364 -0.42 15.32 -11.19
N MET A 365 -1.16 14.57 -10.37
CA MET A 365 -0.87 13.19 -10.04
C MET A 365 -2.12 12.32 -10.24
N VAL A 366 -1.93 11.17 -10.87
CA VAL A 366 -3.00 10.20 -11.14
C VAL A 366 -2.62 8.86 -10.53
N PHE A 367 -3.47 8.32 -9.69
CA PHE A 367 -3.26 7.08 -8.94
C PHE A 367 -4.25 6.06 -9.44
N GLY A 368 -3.86 4.82 -9.69
CA GLY A 368 -4.84 3.86 -10.19
C GLY A 368 -4.43 2.41 -10.11
N ILE A 369 -5.37 1.56 -10.51
CA ILE A 369 -5.24 0.11 -10.54
C ILE A 369 -5.07 -0.32 -11.99
N GLY A 370 -4.15 -1.26 -12.23
CA GLY A 370 -3.81 -1.77 -13.55
C GLY A 370 -2.38 -1.45 -13.98
N ASN A 371 -2.02 -1.89 -15.18
CA ASN A 371 -0.68 -1.75 -15.75
C ASN A 371 -0.72 -0.96 -17.07
N GLU A 372 0.44 -0.71 -17.69
CA GLU A 372 0.56 0.06 -18.94
C GLU A 372 -0.36 -0.43 -20.08
N SER A 373 -0.63 -1.73 -20.15
CA SER A 373 -1.46 -2.32 -21.19
C SER A 373 -2.94 -2.37 -20.83
N ASN A 374 -3.28 -2.24 -19.55
CA ASN A 374 -4.64 -2.38 -19.04
C ASN A 374 -4.83 -1.56 -17.75
N ILE A 375 -5.22 -0.29 -17.92
CA ILE A 375 -5.63 0.58 -16.82
C ILE A 375 -7.09 0.25 -16.48
N LEU A 376 -7.32 -0.23 -15.27
CA LEU A 376 -8.64 -0.65 -14.78
C LEU A 376 -9.44 0.53 -14.22
N GLY A 377 -8.75 1.49 -13.61
CA GLY A 377 -9.31 2.76 -13.22
C GLY A 377 -8.39 3.60 -12.34
N TYR A 378 -8.77 4.84 -12.08
CA TYR A 378 -7.87 5.82 -11.48
C TYR A 378 -8.55 7.03 -10.84
N VAL A 379 -7.82 7.66 -9.92
CA VAL A 379 -8.07 8.98 -9.35
C VAL A 379 -6.97 9.94 -9.77
N ASP A 380 -7.29 10.85 -10.68
CA ASP A 380 -6.63 12.15 -10.88
C ASP A 380 -6.94 13.09 -9.71
N ILE A 381 -5.92 13.68 -9.05
CA ILE A 381 -6.12 14.53 -7.86
C ILE A 381 -6.81 15.87 -8.15
N TYR A 382 -6.67 16.38 -9.38
CA TYR A 382 -7.37 17.58 -9.83
C TYR A 382 -8.64 17.25 -10.61
N GLY A 383 -8.75 16.04 -11.14
CA GLY A 383 -9.88 15.61 -11.96
C GLY A 383 -10.06 16.49 -13.20
N GLY A 384 -9.00 17.08 -13.75
CA GLY A 384 -9.09 18.01 -14.87
C GLY A 384 -9.67 19.39 -14.53
N CYS A 385 -9.67 19.81 -13.26
CA CYS A 385 -9.89 21.22 -12.92
C CYS A 385 -8.81 22.08 -13.57
N ASN A 386 -9.18 23.31 -13.94
CA ASN A 386 -8.23 24.28 -14.51
C ASN A 386 -7.32 24.90 -13.44
N GLU A 387 -7.78 24.92 -12.18
CA GLU A 387 -7.00 25.43 -11.05
C GLU A 387 -6.11 24.36 -10.40
N THR A 388 -5.00 24.80 -9.82
CA THR A 388 -4.04 23.95 -9.08
C THR A 388 -3.65 24.60 -7.74
N GLY A 389 -2.72 24.02 -6.98
CA GLY A 389 -2.11 24.66 -5.80
C GLY A 389 -0.91 25.57 -6.09
N GLY A 390 -0.61 25.85 -7.37
CA GLY A 390 0.46 26.75 -7.79
C GLY A 390 1.88 26.19 -7.68
N ASN A 391 2.90 27.05 -7.77
CA ASN A 391 4.30 26.62 -7.81
C ASN A 391 4.94 26.34 -6.43
N GLY A 392 4.15 26.29 -5.36
CA GLY A 392 4.65 25.93 -4.03
C GLY A 392 4.98 24.44 -3.95
N SER A 393 5.88 24.05 -3.04
CA SER A 393 6.28 22.64 -2.88
C SER A 393 5.12 21.72 -2.47
N MET A 394 5.07 20.51 -3.04
CA MET A 394 4.12 19.44 -2.68
C MET A 394 4.23 19.02 -1.19
N PRO A 395 3.17 18.41 -0.61
CA PRO A 395 3.28 17.74 0.68
C PRO A 395 4.17 16.49 0.57
N ASP A 396 4.69 16.02 1.69
CA ASP A 396 5.58 14.84 1.72
C ASP A 396 4.80 13.54 1.47
N PHE A 397 3.48 13.54 1.66
CA PHE A 397 2.64 12.36 1.57
C PHE A 397 1.30 12.71 0.91
N ILE A 398 0.84 11.84 0.02
CA ILE A 398 -0.45 11.94 -0.67
C ILE A 398 -1.11 10.56 -0.64
N ALA A 399 -2.40 10.54 -0.30
CA ALA A 399 -3.23 9.33 -0.30
C ALA A 399 -4.52 9.58 -1.09
N VAL A 400 -4.99 8.56 -1.81
CA VAL A 400 -6.28 8.61 -2.49
C VAL A 400 -7.04 7.31 -2.35
N ASP A 401 -8.36 7.43 -2.37
CA ASP A 401 -9.26 6.28 -2.32
C ASP A 401 -9.37 5.56 -3.67
N LEU A 402 -8.95 4.30 -3.71
CA LEU A 402 -9.04 3.40 -4.86
C LEU A 402 -10.04 2.27 -4.63
N THR A 403 -10.86 2.35 -3.57
CA THR A 403 -11.86 1.33 -3.20
C THR A 403 -12.81 0.99 -4.34
N ASP A 404 -13.10 1.96 -5.22
CA ASP A 404 -13.95 1.79 -6.39
C ASP A 404 -13.45 0.70 -7.36
N TRP A 405 -12.14 0.38 -7.32
CA TRP A 405 -11.49 -0.66 -8.14
C TRP A 405 -10.89 -1.81 -7.31
N LYS A 406 -11.32 -1.97 -6.06
CA LYS A 406 -10.83 -3.02 -5.17
C LYS A 406 -11.11 -4.42 -5.72
N THR A 407 -12.31 -4.64 -6.24
CA THR A 407 -12.71 -5.96 -6.79
C THR A 407 -11.82 -6.33 -7.96
N GLU A 408 -11.57 -5.38 -8.87
CA GLU A 408 -10.72 -5.58 -10.04
C GLU A 408 -9.27 -5.86 -9.65
N PHE A 409 -8.76 -5.20 -8.61
CA PHE A 409 -7.44 -5.49 -8.04
C PHE A 409 -7.37 -6.91 -7.46
N GLU A 410 -8.34 -7.28 -6.61
CA GLU A 410 -8.40 -8.58 -5.95
C GLU A 410 -8.60 -9.72 -6.96
N ASP A 411 -9.50 -9.55 -7.92
CA ASP A 411 -9.74 -10.52 -9.00
C ASP A 411 -8.48 -10.72 -9.85
N SER A 412 -7.74 -9.66 -10.16
CA SER A 412 -6.46 -9.78 -10.86
C SER A 412 -5.47 -10.61 -10.05
N LEU A 413 -5.33 -10.31 -8.76
CA LEU A 413 -4.42 -10.97 -7.85
C LEU A 413 -4.78 -12.45 -7.64
N GLU A 414 -6.07 -12.78 -7.57
CA GLU A 414 -6.56 -14.15 -7.42
C GLU A 414 -6.42 -14.98 -8.70
N ASN A 415 -6.77 -14.41 -9.86
CA ASN A 415 -6.80 -15.15 -11.12
C ASN A 415 -5.41 -15.28 -11.78
N THR A 416 -4.56 -14.27 -11.63
CA THR A 416 -3.25 -14.22 -12.29
C THR A 416 -2.08 -14.38 -11.31
N GLY A 417 -2.35 -14.32 -10.01
CA GLY A 417 -1.30 -14.20 -8.99
C GLY A 417 -0.70 -12.80 -8.90
N LYS A 418 -1.16 -11.82 -9.71
CA LYS A 418 -0.58 -10.49 -9.86
C LYS A 418 -1.62 -9.38 -9.76
N GLY A 419 -1.32 -8.33 -9.00
CA GLY A 419 -2.09 -7.09 -8.91
C GLY A 419 -1.20 -5.89 -9.20
N TYR A 420 -1.74 -4.82 -9.78
CA TYR A 420 -0.95 -3.66 -10.17
C TYR A 420 -1.55 -2.37 -9.63
N TYR A 421 -0.69 -1.52 -9.07
CA TYR A 421 -0.97 -0.15 -8.69
C TYR A 421 -0.03 0.77 -9.46
N PHE A 422 -0.49 1.94 -9.86
CA PHE A 422 0.35 2.92 -10.52
C PHE A 422 0.13 4.33 -9.99
N ALA A 423 1.17 5.14 -10.11
CA ALA A 423 1.10 6.58 -9.96
C ALA A 423 1.73 7.23 -11.20
N ASN A 424 0.97 8.08 -11.89
CA ASN A 424 1.41 8.89 -13.01
C ASN A 424 1.55 10.34 -12.54
N PHE A 425 2.64 10.97 -12.98
CA PHE A 425 3.01 12.34 -12.65
C PHE A 425 3.10 13.12 -13.95
N SER A 426 2.35 14.21 -14.05
CA SER A 426 2.43 15.13 -15.19
C SER A 426 3.76 15.89 -15.18
N ASN A 427 3.91 16.81 -16.14
CA ASN A 427 4.96 17.82 -16.02
C ASN A 427 4.70 18.70 -14.78
N GLY A 428 5.72 18.84 -13.93
CA GLY A 428 5.78 19.85 -12.88
C GLY A 428 6.87 20.89 -13.21
N THR A 429 6.83 22.04 -12.52
CA THR A 429 7.90 23.06 -12.65
C THR A 429 9.26 22.49 -12.21
N GLU A 430 9.26 21.62 -11.21
CA GLU A 430 10.43 20.87 -10.73
C GLU A 430 10.17 19.35 -10.78
N SER A 431 11.23 18.54 -10.72
CA SER A 431 11.10 17.08 -10.65
C SER A 431 11.03 16.62 -9.19
N SER A 432 10.03 15.81 -8.85
CA SER A 432 9.94 15.15 -7.55
C SER A 432 10.84 13.90 -7.51
N ILE A 433 11.20 13.43 -6.32
CA ILE A 433 11.69 12.07 -6.08
C ILE A 433 10.67 11.33 -5.21
N ILE A 434 10.26 10.13 -5.64
CA ILE A 434 9.43 9.24 -4.81
C ILE A 434 10.35 8.47 -3.87
N SER A 435 10.05 8.53 -2.57
CA SER A 435 10.75 7.76 -1.53
C SER A 435 10.02 6.46 -1.21
N GLU A 436 8.68 6.50 -1.15
CA GLU A 436 7.83 5.34 -0.89
C GLU A 436 6.56 5.42 -1.74
N PHE A 437 6.04 4.28 -2.17
CA PHE A 437 4.85 4.21 -3.04
C PHE A 437 4.21 2.82 -2.92
N GLY A 438 2.89 2.77 -2.77
CA GLY A 438 2.17 1.50 -2.56
C GLY A 438 0.68 1.68 -2.30
N ILE A 439 0.06 0.64 -1.73
CA ILE A 439 -1.34 0.65 -1.33
C ILE A 439 -1.48 0.34 0.17
N ILE A 440 -2.58 0.77 0.78
CA ILE A 440 -2.99 0.39 2.13
C ILE A 440 -4.35 -0.33 2.01
N GLN A 441 -4.45 -1.55 2.54
CA GLN A 441 -5.70 -2.33 2.61
C GLN A 441 -6.24 -2.42 4.04
N TYR A 442 -7.52 -2.10 4.25
CA TYR A 442 -8.11 -1.96 5.59
C TYR A 442 -8.78 -3.22 6.18
N SER A 443 -8.40 -4.43 5.74
CA SER A 443 -9.00 -5.68 6.23
C SER A 443 -8.66 -5.99 7.71
N SER A 444 -7.57 -5.44 8.26
CA SER A 444 -7.27 -5.45 9.70
C SER A 444 -6.20 -4.42 10.08
N TYR A 445 -6.59 -3.30 10.69
CA TYR A 445 -5.63 -2.38 11.33
C TYR A 445 -4.99 -3.08 12.56
N PRO A 446 -3.65 -3.11 12.73
CA PRO A 446 -2.59 -2.43 11.99
C PRO A 446 -1.69 -3.42 11.20
N ASN A 447 -2.25 -4.22 10.30
CA ASN A 447 -1.45 -4.98 9.33
C ASN A 447 -1.31 -4.13 8.06
N ILE A 448 -0.35 -3.22 8.08
CA ILE A 448 0.12 -2.50 6.90
C ILE A 448 0.80 -3.53 6.00
N GLU A 449 0.16 -3.95 4.91
CA GLU A 449 0.86 -4.70 3.85
C GLU A 449 1.69 -3.70 3.03
N GLU A 450 3.00 -3.69 3.35
CA GLU A 450 4.15 -3.13 2.64
C GLU A 450 3.98 -1.80 1.86
N ILE A 451 4.27 -0.70 2.55
CA ILE A 451 4.82 0.50 1.91
C ILE A 451 6.28 0.18 1.57
N ASN A 452 6.57 -0.17 0.32
CA ASN A 452 7.95 -0.41 -0.10
C ASN A 452 8.68 0.91 -0.40
N SER A 453 9.89 1.02 0.15
CA SER A 453 10.85 2.05 -0.24
C SER A 453 11.32 1.76 -1.67
N VAL A 454 11.03 2.64 -2.62
CA VAL A 454 11.59 2.50 -3.96
C VAL A 454 13.00 3.08 -3.96
N ASN A 455 13.94 2.47 -4.69
CA ASN A 455 15.18 3.14 -5.06
C ASN A 455 14.79 4.47 -5.73
N SER A 456 15.07 5.62 -5.10
CA SER A 456 14.67 6.97 -5.50
C SER A 456 14.44 7.15 -7.01
N PHE A 457 13.20 7.37 -7.45
CA PHE A 457 12.87 7.67 -8.85
C PHE A 457 12.53 9.15 -9.01
N GLY A 458 13.21 9.83 -9.94
CA GLY A 458 12.81 11.15 -10.39
C GLY A 458 11.50 11.07 -11.16
N CYS A 459 10.45 11.74 -10.67
CA CYS A 459 9.12 11.70 -11.26
C CYS A 459 8.72 13.07 -11.83
N ASN A 460 8.91 13.19 -13.14
CA ASN A 460 8.41 14.29 -13.95
C ASN A 460 8.05 13.72 -15.33
N ASN A 461 6.79 13.86 -15.76
CA ASN A 461 6.25 13.18 -16.94
C ASN A 461 6.58 11.68 -16.97
N SER A 462 6.22 11.00 -15.88
CA SER A 462 6.59 9.61 -15.64
C SER A 462 5.43 8.84 -15.02
N THR A 463 5.33 7.56 -15.34
CA THR A 463 4.45 6.62 -14.64
C THR A 463 5.32 5.61 -13.91
N VAL A 464 5.01 5.38 -12.64
CA VAL A 464 5.59 4.29 -11.85
C VAL A 464 4.52 3.24 -11.58
N PHE A 465 4.92 1.97 -11.62
CA PHE A 465 4.06 0.83 -11.36
C PHE A 465 4.61 0.02 -10.17
N LYS A 466 3.73 -0.44 -9.30
CA LYS A 466 4.00 -1.44 -8.28
C LYS A 466 3.25 -2.69 -8.67
N LEU A 467 4.00 -3.78 -8.81
CA LEU A 467 3.46 -5.11 -8.92
C LEU A 467 3.32 -5.69 -7.50
N PHE A 468 2.19 -6.31 -7.24
CA PHE A 468 1.91 -7.17 -6.10
C PHE A 468 1.80 -8.60 -6.59
N SER A 469 2.61 -9.51 -6.07
CA SER A 469 2.61 -10.93 -6.44
C SER A 469 2.25 -11.80 -5.24
N LYS A 470 1.40 -12.81 -5.45
CA LYS A 470 1.18 -13.95 -4.52
C LYS A 470 2.07 -15.14 -4.84
N LEU A 471 2.80 -15.10 -5.97
CA LEU A 471 3.59 -16.20 -6.47
C LEU A 471 5.05 -15.89 -6.23
N ALA A 472 5.79 -16.85 -5.69
CA ALA A 472 7.24 -16.75 -5.59
C ALA A 472 7.88 -16.77 -6.98
N PRO A 473 9.03 -16.09 -7.16
CA PRO A 473 9.82 -16.18 -8.38
C PRO A 473 10.11 -17.61 -8.79
N SER A 474 10.34 -17.83 -10.08
CA SER A 474 10.70 -19.16 -10.59
C SER A 474 12.03 -19.14 -11.33
N VAL A 475 12.78 -20.25 -11.27
CA VAL A 475 13.98 -20.44 -12.09
C VAL A 475 13.60 -21.12 -13.40
N LEU A 476 13.90 -20.47 -14.53
CA LEU A 476 13.74 -21.04 -15.87
C LEU A 476 14.85 -22.06 -16.16
N ASN A 477 16.08 -21.68 -15.85
CA ASN A 477 17.25 -22.52 -15.89
C ASN A 477 18.40 -21.90 -15.10
N SER A 478 19.28 -22.75 -14.61
CA SER A 478 20.51 -22.38 -13.93
C SER A 478 21.67 -23.17 -14.52
N TYR A 479 22.82 -22.53 -14.63
CA TYR A 479 24.04 -23.09 -15.17
C TYR A 479 25.20 -22.79 -14.23
N ILE A 480 26.00 -23.82 -13.97
CA ILE A 480 27.26 -23.70 -13.25
C ILE A 480 28.36 -24.22 -14.18
N ASN A 481 29.26 -23.35 -14.58
CA ASN A 481 30.42 -23.70 -15.38
C ASN A 481 31.68 -23.64 -14.50
N VAL A 482 32.25 -24.80 -14.22
CA VAL A 482 33.50 -24.91 -13.46
C VAL A 482 34.68 -24.71 -14.42
N GLY A 483 35.16 -23.48 -14.49
CA GLY A 483 36.31 -23.08 -15.28
C GLY A 483 37.65 -23.55 -14.70
N LYS A 484 38.73 -23.02 -15.30
CA LYS A 484 40.10 -23.35 -14.89
C LYS A 484 40.43 -22.79 -13.50
N ASN A 485 40.10 -21.53 -13.26
CA ASN A 485 40.39 -20.80 -12.02
C ASN A 485 39.11 -20.32 -11.30
N ASP A 486 38.00 -20.28 -12.01
CA ASP A 486 36.77 -19.62 -11.56
C ASP A 486 35.57 -20.56 -11.76
N ILE A 487 34.51 -20.31 -11.00
CA ILE A 487 33.21 -20.93 -11.14
C ILE A 487 32.27 -19.82 -11.62
N ASP A 488 31.79 -19.97 -12.85
CA ASP A 488 30.81 -19.06 -13.43
C ASP A 488 29.41 -19.61 -13.13
N ILE A 489 28.59 -18.80 -12.49
CA ILE A 489 27.17 -19.09 -12.27
C ILE A 489 26.35 -18.18 -13.17
N LEU A 490 25.35 -18.76 -13.83
CA LEU A 490 24.34 -18.04 -14.59
C LEU A 490 22.96 -18.57 -14.22
N ILE A 491 22.05 -17.69 -13.86
CA ILE A 491 20.66 -18.03 -13.54
C ILE A 491 19.75 -17.19 -14.41
N ASN A 492 18.81 -17.85 -15.07
CA ASN A 492 17.68 -17.20 -15.71
C ASN A 492 16.43 -17.46 -14.88
N ALA A 493 15.82 -16.40 -14.39
CA ALA A 493 14.61 -16.41 -13.59
C ALA A 493 13.42 -15.84 -14.38
N GLU A 494 12.21 -16.26 -14.02
CA GLU A 494 10.97 -15.71 -14.55
C GLU A 494 10.16 -15.13 -13.38
N ASP A 495 10.25 -13.80 -13.24
CA ASP A 495 9.36 -12.98 -12.43
C ASP A 495 9.41 -11.53 -12.94
N ASP A 496 8.29 -10.81 -12.86
CA ASP A 496 8.19 -9.41 -13.31
C ASP A 496 8.59 -8.41 -12.19
N ASP A 497 8.68 -8.84 -10.91
CA ASP A 497 9.12 -8.03 -9.75
C ASP A 497 10.33 -8.66 -9.03
N LEU A 498 11.20 -9.37 -9.76
CA LEU A 498 12.40 -9.97 -9.18
C LEU A 498 13.36 -8.89 -8.64
N TRP A 499 13.60 -8.88 -7.33
CA TRP A 499 14.50 -7.92 -6.70
C TRP A 499 15.94 -8.40 -6.63
N GLY A 500 16.16 -9.70 -6.56
CA GLY A 500 17.50 -10.26 -6.61
C GLY A 500 17.57 -11.76 -6.44
N ILE A 501 18.80 -12.26 -6.60
CA ILE A 501 19.14 -13.66 -6.36
C ILE A 501 20.40 -13.71 -5.50
N ASN A 502 20.34 -14.47 -4.42
CA ASN A 502 21.49 -14.79 -3.58
C ASN A 502 21.95 -16.22 -3.84
N ALA A 503 23.26 -16.42 -3.89
CA ALA A 503 23.88 -17.75 -3.93
C ALA A 503 24.48 -18.08 -2.57
N CYS A 504 24.11 -19.24 -2.02
CA CYS A 504 24.64 -19.81 -0.80
C CYS A 504 25.31 -21.15 -1.10
N PHE A 505 26.62 -21.26 -0.90
CA PHE A 505 27.35 -22.50 -1.17
C PHE A 505 27.39 -23.42 0.06
N ASP A 506 27.20 -24.71 -0.16
CA ASP A 506 27.34 -25.80 0.82
C ASP A 506 26.63 -25.54 2.16
N GLY A 507 25.49 -24.82 2.12
CA GLY A 507 24.71 -24.48 3.32
C GLY A 507 25.42 -23.51 4.28
N SER A 508 26.40 -22.73 3.78
CA SER A 508 27.08 -21.70 4.57
C SER A 508 26.17 -20.53 4.95
N ASN A 509 26.43 -19.87 6.08
CA ASN A 509 25.69 -18.65 6.48
C ASN A 509 26.10 -17.40 5.67
N VAL A 510 26.79 -17.57 4.54
CA VAL A 510 27.29 -16.47 3.71
C VAL A 510 26.53 -16.49 2.39
N SER A 511 25.69 -15.49 2.19
CA SER A 511 24.96 -15.25 0.95
C SER A 511 25.72 -14.27 0.05
N TYR A 512 25.88 -14.63 -1.22
CA TYR A 512 26.49 -13.77 -2.23
C TYR A 512 25.42 -13.28 -3.20
N SER A 513 25.15 -11.97 -3.21
CA SER A 513 24.23 -11.38 -4.18
C SER A 513 24.82 -11.45 -5.58
N LEU A 514 24.05 -12.00 -6.52
CA LEU A 514 24.44 -12.10 -7.92
C LEU A 514 24.17 -10.77 -8.64
N ASN A 515 25.01 -10.45 -9.62
CA ASN A 515 24.82 -9.24 -10.43
C ASN A 515 23.94 -9.58 -11.62
N GLY A 516 22.96 -8.74 -11.92
CA GLY A 516 22.07 -8.98 -13.05
C GLY A 516 21.32 -7.74 -13.48
N THR A 517 20.82 -7.77 -14.70
CA THR A 517 19.82 -6.81 -15.21
C THR A 517 18.67 -7.62 -15.77
N SER A 518 17.43 -7.32 -15.36
CA SER A 518 16.23 -8.09 -15.69
C SER A 518 16.24 -9.52 -15.12
N ASN A 519 16.17 -10.53 -15.99
CA ASN A 519 15.87 -11.92 -15.67
C ASN A 519 17.11 -12.81 -15.65
N THR A 520 18.29 -12.26 -15.91
CA THR A 520 19.56 -13.00 -15.96
C THR A 520 20.52 -12.46 -14.91
N PHE A 521 21.02 -13.37 -14.08
CA PHE A 521 21.95 -13.07 -12.99
C PHE A 521 23.21 -13.92 -13.11
N GLU A 522 24.35 -13.29 -12.89
CA GLU A 522 25.66 -13.91 -12.99
C GLU A 522 26.50 -13.70 -11.71
N GLY A 523 27.33 -14.70 -11.43
CA GLY A 523 28.29 -14.66 -10.33
C GLY A 523 29.59 -15.32 -10.74
N LEU A 524 30.71 -14.70 -10.40
CA LEU A 524 32.05 -15.22 -10.63
C LEU A 524 32.71 -15.49 -9.30
N PHE A 525 33.02 -16.76 -9.03
CA PHE A 525 33.60 -17.20 -7.76
C PHE A 525 34.96 -17.84 -7.99
N ASN A 526 35.92 -17.58 -7.11
CA ASN A 526 37.24 -18.18 -7.24
C ASN A 526 37.19 -19.66 -6.87
N LYS A 527 37.49 -20.54 -7.82
CA LYS A 527 37.46 -22.00 -7.65
C LYS A 527 38.35 -22.49 -6.50
N SER A 528 39.44 -21.79 -6.20
CA SER A 528 40.35 -22.16 -5.10
C SER A 528 39.76 -22.03 -3.70
N THR A 529 38.59 -21.40 -3.57
CA THR A 529 37.86 -21.30 -2.30
C THR A 529 37.10 -22.57 -1.94
N PHE A 530 37.01 -23.53 -2.86
CA PHE A 530 36.27 -24.78 -2.72
C PHE A 530 37.22 -25.98 -2.73
N SER A 531 36.84 -27.04 -2.00
CA SER A 531 37.55 -28.32 -2.04
C SER A 531 37.30 -29.08 -3.35
N TYR A 532 38.04 -30.17 -3.58
CA TYR A 532 37.70 -31.11 -4.66
C TYR A 532 36.54 -32.00 -4.22
N GLY A 533 35.58 -32.25 -5.12
CA GLY A 533 34.41 -33.08 -4.84
C GLY A 533 33.10 -32.44 -5.30
N GLU A 534 32.00 -33.07 -4.90
CA GLU A 534 30.64 -32.56 -5.10
C GLU A 534 30.38 -31.41 -4.13
N HIS A 535 29.87 -30.32 -4.69
CA HIS A 535 29.44 -29.13 -4.00
C HIS A 535 28.01 -28.81 -4.42
N TYR A 536 27.33 -27.99 -3.65
CA TYR A 536 26.03 -27.46 -4.07
C TYR A 536 25.90 -25.98 -3.77
N VAL A 537 25.03 -25.33 -4.53
CA VAL A 537 24.64 -23.95 -4.33
C VAL A 537 23.12 -23.89 -4.20
N ILE A 538 22.66 -23.16 -3.19
CA ILE A 538 21.26 -22.77 -3.02
C ILE A 538 21.11 -21.39 -3.62
N PHE A 539 20.27 -21.27 -4.64
CA PHE A 539 19.84 -20.01 -5.22
C PHE A 539 18.56 -19.56 -4.54
N GLU A 540 18.64 -18.48 -3.77
CA GLU A 540 17.49 -17.85 -3.11
C GLU A 540 17.06 -16.62 -3.91
N LEU A 541 15.93 -16.76 -4.59
CA LEU A 541 15.28 -15.70 -5.35
C LEU A 541 14.26 -15.01 -4.46
N PHE A 542 14.22 -13.68 -4.51
CA PHE A 542 13.24 -12.88 -3.78
C PHE A 542 12.69 -11.76 -4.65
N ASP A 543 11.38 -11.54 -4.55
CA ASP A 543 10.69 -10.44 -5.23
C ASP A 543 10.45 -9.24 -4.30
N GLY A 544 9.91 -8.17 -4.87
CA GLY A 544 9.53 -6.98 -4.14
C GLY A 544 8.28 -7.08 -3.29
N CYS A 545 7.69 -8.27 -3.16
CA CYS A 545 6.54 -8.56 -2.31
C CYS A 545 6.93 -9.50 -1.15
N GLY A 546 8.23 -9.82 -1.01
CA GLY A 546 8.75 -10.70 0.01
C GLY A 546 8.55 -12.19 -0.26
N ASN A 547 8.09 -12.58 -1.46
CA ASN A 547 8.00 -13.99 -1.82
C ASN A 547 9.40 -14.56 -2.08
N LEU A 548 9.62 -15.80 -1.63
CA LEU A 548 10.91 -16.47 -1.68
C LEU A 548 10.82 -17.80 -2.44
N PHE A 549 11.78 -18.05 -3.31
CA PHE A 549 11.98 -19.35 -3.95
C PHE A 549 13.44 -19.80 -3.80
N ALA A 550 13.64 -21.08 -3.49
CA ALA A 550 14.97 -21.67 -3.34
C ALA A 550 15.15 -22.84 -4.32
N GLU A 551 16.21 -22.79 -5.14
CA GLU A 551 16.66 -23.90 -5.98
C GLU A 551 17.99 -24.43 -5.48
N ASN A 552 18.16 -25.76 -5.42
CA ASN A 552 19.43 -26.38 -5.07
C ASN A 552 20.06 -27.02 -6.32
N VAL A 553 21.31 -26.64 -6.63
CA VAL A 553 22.04 -27.11 -7.82
C VAL A 553 23.41 -27.64 -7.42
N SER A 554 23.70 -28.89 -7.78
CA SER A 554 24.99 -29.54 -7.53
C SER A 554 25.99 -29.28 -8.65
N PHE A 555 27.27 -29.18 -8.30
CA PHE A 555 28.39 -29.09 -9.23
C PHE A 555 29.64 -29.75 -8.67
N GLU A 556 30.51 -30.25 -9.54
CA GLU A 556 31.71 -30.97 -9.13
C GLU A 556 32.98 -30.17 -9.44
N ILE A 557 33.89 -30.10 -8.47
CA ILE A 557 35.24 -29.57 -8.69
C ILE A 557 36.21 -30.74 -8.88
N SER A 558 36.52 -31.00 -10.15
CA SER A 558 37.45 -32.07 -10.53
C SER A 558 38.89 -31.74 -10.16
N ALA A 559 39.61 -32.76 -9.68
CA ALA A 559 41.05 -32.69 -9.48
C ALA A 559 41.80 -32.46 -10.82
N PRO A 560 42.98 -31.81 -10.82
CA PRO A 560 43.72 -31.52 -12.04
C PRO A 560 44.09 -32.79 -12.82
N VAL A 561 43.80 -32.81 -14.13
CA VAL A 561 44.21 -33.92 -15.02
C VAL A 561 45.70 -33.77 -15.35
N THR A 562 46.56 -34.51 -14.65
CA THR A 562 47.97 -34.63 -15.02
C THR A 562 48.16 -35.68 -16.12
N SER A 563 48.63 -35.26 -17.29
CA SER A 563 48.98 -36.15 -18.40
C SER A 563 50.28 -36.91 -18.10
N SER A 564 50.17 -38.15 -17.59
CA SER A 564 50.98 -39.30 -18.02
C SER A 564 50.66 -40.55 -17.20
N ARG A 565 50.29 -41.63 -17.89
CA ARG A 565 50.42 -43.06 -17.52
C ARG A 565 50.97 -43.37 -16.11
N SER A 566 50.08 -43.75 -15.21
CA SER A 566 50.11 -44.96 -14.38
C SER A 566 49.03 -44.80 -13.31
N THR A 567 48.16 -45.80 -13.17
CA THR A 567 47.11 -45.92 -12.16
C THR A 567 47.65 -45.63 -10.75
N GLY A 568 46.95 -44.75 -10.02
CA GLY A 568 47.22 -44.48 -8.60
C GLY A 568 46.21 -43.47 -8.06
N ASN A 569 45.09 -43.97 -7.52
CA ASN A 569 44.21 -43.20 -6.64
C ASN A 569 45.07 -42.67 -5.49
N HIS A 570 45.24 -41.35 -5.40
CA HIS A 570 45.87 -40.74 -4.23
C HIS A 570 44.86 -40.74 -3.10
N TYR A 571 44.80 -41.87 -2.42
CA TYR A 571 44.41 -41.92 -1.04
C TYR A 571 45.43 -41.15 -0.19
N SER A 572 45.06 -40.77 1.03
CA SER A 572 46.01 -40.16 1.97
C SER A 572 47.30 -40.98 2.02
N SER A 573 48.46 -40.32 1.92
CA SER A 573 49.76 -40.99 1.75
C SER A 573 50.19 -41.83 2.95
N ASP A 574 49.40 -41.78 4.02
CA ASP A 574 49.59 -42.44 5.30
C ASP A 574 48.63 -43.64 5.51
N LEU A 575 47.86 -44.05 4.50
CA LEU A 575 47.05 -45.27 4.60
C LEU A 575 47.91 -46.53 4.63
N SER A 576 47.54 -47.48 5.48
CA SER A 576 48.22 -48.76 5.58
C SER A 576 47.95 -49.66 4.36
N ASP A 577 48.90 -50.52 4.04
CA ASP A 577 48.71 -51.58 3.04
C ASP A 577 47.70 -52.62 3.54
N GLY A 578 46.93 -53.22 2.62
CA GLY A 578 46.05 -54.35 2.92
C GLY A 578 44.54 -54.06 3.00
N ILE A 579 44.09 -52.84 2.66
CA ILE A 579 42.67 -52.57 2.38
C ILE A 579 42.40 -52.89 0.91
N ASP A 580 41.41 -53.75 0.62
CA ASP A 580 41.21 -54.30 -0.72
C ASP A 580 40.41 -53.37 -1.64
N PHE A 581 39.33 -52.76 -1.12
CA PHE A 581 38.35 -52.03 -1.93
C PHE A 581 38.44 -50.51 -1.76
N GLY A 582 38.15 -49.79 -2.85
CA GLY A 582 38.24 -48.32 -2.89
C GLY A 582 37.26 -47.61 -1.95
N THR A 583 36.09 -48.20 -1.70
CA THR A 583 35.08 -47.68 -0.77
C THR A 583 35.62 -47.62 0.65
N ILE A 584 36.23 -48.69 1.14
CA ILE A 584 36.83 -48.75 2.48
C ILE A 584 38.06 -47.85 2.55
N LYS A 585 38.89 -47.80 1.50
CA LYS A 585 40.01 -46.84 1.45
C LYS A 585 39.54 -45.39 1.56
N LYS A 586 38.42 -45.04 0.92
CA LYS A 586 37.80 -43.71 1.03
C LYS A 586 37.26 -43.45 2.43
N ALA A 587 36.54 -44.41 3.02
CA ALA A 587 36.01 -44.30 4.39
C ALA A 587 37.14 -44.07 5.42
N VAL A 588 38.22 -44.84 5.33
CA VAL A 588 39.40 -44.69 6.20
C VAL A 588 40.15 -43.39 5.91
N SER A 589 40.28 -42.98 4.64
CA SER A 589 40.95 -41.73 4.27
C SER A 589 40.21 -40.49 4.80
N ASN A 590 38.88 -40.52 4.83
CA ASN A 590 38.05 -39.36 5.18
C ASN A 590 37.74 -39.27 6.68
N SER A 591 37.93 -40.36 7.43
CA SER A 591 37.61 -40.40 8.85
C SER A 591 38.78 -40.01 9.75
N ASN A 592 38.48 -39.45 10.91
CA ASN A 592 39.40 -39.41 12.04
C ASN A 592 39.47 -40.81 12.66
N ILE A 593 40.67 -41.34 12.94
CA ILE A 593 40.81 -42.67 13.55
C ILE A 593 41.22 -42.50 15.00
N VAL A 594 40.37 -42.97 15.91
CA VAL A 594 40.57 -42.79 17.36
C VAL A 594 40.71 -44.10 18.11
N TYR A 595 41.62 -44.13 19.09
CA TYR A 595 41.95 -45.32 19.87
C TYR A 595 41.97 -45.05 21.39
N GLY A 596 41.78 -46.09 22.20
CA GLY A 596 41.68 -45.98 23.66
C GLY A 596 42.99 -46.14 24.42
N ASN A 597 43.77 -47.16 24.09
CA ASN A 597 45.03 -47.52 24.76
C ASN A 597 46.15 -47.85 23.74
N GLU A 598 47.37 -48.12 24.21
CA GLU A 598 48.53 -48.45 23.36
C GLU A 598 48.34 -49.70 22.48
N ILE A 599 47.46 -50.63 22.87
CA ILE A 599 47.16 -51.85 22.10
C ILE A 599 46.21 -51.51 20.95
N ASP A 600 45.16 -50.74 21.25
CA ASP A 600 44.20 -50.26 20.26
C ASP A 600 44.85 -49.29 19.27
N GLU A 601 45.87 -48.54 19.69
CA GLU A 601 46.71 -47.73 18.81
C GLU A 601 47.37 -48.60 17.73
N GLY A 602 47.93 -49.75 18.09
CA GLY A 602 48.51 -50.70 17.14
C GLY A 602 47.48 -51.19 16.11
N TYR A 603 46.25 -51.45 16.54
CA TYR A 603 45.14 -51.80 15.65
C TYR A 603 44.71 -50.63 14.76
N ALA A 604 44.63 -49.41 15.30
CA ALA A 604 44.30 -48.21 14.53
C ALA A 604 45.36 -47.89 13.47
N LEU A 605 46.64 -48.09 13.80
CA LEU A 605 47.78 -47.90 12.89
C LEU A 605 47.77 -48.89 11.71
N ASN A 606 47.07 -50.02 11.84
CA ASN A 606 46.81 -50.93 10.73
C ASN A 606 45.76 -50.40 9.73
N LEU A 607 45.17 -49.23 9.97
CA LEU A 607 44.31 -48.52 9.02
C LEU A 607 45.00 -47.27 8.44
N ARG A 608 45.72 -46.50 9.26
CA ARG A 608 46.41 -45.27 8.85
C ARG A 608 47.52 -44.88 9.83
N GLU A 609 48.60 -44.24 9.38
CA GLU A 609 49.67 -43.75 10.26
C GLU A 609 49.20 -42.60 11.17
N THR A 610 48.26 -41.76 10.69
CA THR A 610 47.70 -40.66 11.49
C THR A 610 46.47 -41.10 12.27
N VAL A 611 46.68 -41.40 13.55
CA VAL A 611 45.65 -41.78 14.54
C VAL A 611 45.70 -40.85 15.76
N GLN A 612 44.59 -40.74 16.49
CA GLN A 612 44.47 -39.85 17.66
C GLN A 612 43.96 -40.59 18.90
N ASN A 613 44.51 -40.25 20.06
CA ASN A 613 44.00 -40.78 21.32
C ASN A 613 42.59 -40.23 21.63
N ALA A 614 41.66 -41.12 21.94
CA ALA A 614 40.25 -40.83 22.14
C ALA A 614 39.93 -39.98 23.38
N ASN A 615 40.81 -39.92 24.40
CA ASN A 615 40.50 -39.29 25.70
C ASN A 615 40.25 -37.77 25.60
N ASN A 616 40.74 -37.10 24.55
CA ASN A 616 40.56 -35.66 24.32
C ASN A 616 39.93 -35.35 22.95
N TYR A 617 39.27 -36.34 22.33
CA TYR A 617 38.64 -36.16 21.03
C TYR A 617 37.16 -35.77 21.19
N GLU A 618 36.76 -34.70 20.53
CA GLU A 618 35.35 -34.33 20.37
C GLU A 618 34.93 -34.61 18.93
N LEU A 619 33.73 -35.15 18.74
CA LEU A 619 33.24 -35.53 17.42
C LEU A 619 33.07 -34.28 16.55
N SER A 620 33.93 -34.14 15.55
CA SER A 620 33.99 -32.96 14.67
C SER A 620 33.95 -33.30 13.17
N GLY A 621 33.77 -34.58 12.83
CA GLY A 621 33.80 -35.12 11.47
C GLY A 621 33.61 -36.65 11.48
N ASP A 622 33.55 -37.26 10.30
CA ASP A 622 33.52 -38.72 10.13
C ASP A 622 34.60 -39.39 10.99
N THR A 623 34.27 -40.46 11.70
CA THR A 623 35.17 -41.05 12.71
C THR A 623 35.16 -42.57 12.70
N ILE A 624 36.33 -43.20 12.78
CA ILE A 624 36.51 -44.63 13.04
C ILE A 624 36.99 -44.80 14.48
N ILE A 625 36.20 -45.51 15.28
CA ILE A 625 36.54 -45.90 16.65
C ILE A 625 37.17 -47.29 16.61
N VAL A 626 38.40 -47.42 17.13
CA VAL A 626 39.09 -48.70 17.30
C VAL A 626 39.26 -48.99 18.78
N GLY A 627 38.76 -50.15 19.22
CA GLY A 627 38.81 -50.61 20.62
C GLY A 627 37.55 -50.32 21.43
N GLY A 628 37.28 -51.17 22.42
CA GLY A 628 36.03 -51.18 23.19
C GLY A 628 35.92 -50.11 24.30
N PRO A 629 34.73 -49.98 24.92
CA PRO A 629 34.40 -48.85 25.80
C PRO A 629 35.11 -48.88 27.15
N GLU A 630 35.66 -50.01 27.60
CA GLU A 630 36.42 -50.06 28.86
C GLU A 630 37.73 -49.27 28.77
N ALA A 631 38.38 -49.27 27.60
CA ALA A 631 39.66 -48.61 27.38
C ALA A 631 39.60 -47.38 26.48
N ASN A 632 38.56 -47.25 25.65
CA ASN A 632 38.35 -46.12 24.75
C ASN A 632 37.25 -45.20 25.28
N GLY A 633 37.63 -44.05 25.84
CA GLY A 633 36.69 -43.08 26.43
C GLY A 633 35.68 -42.51 25.44
N PHE A 634 36.03 -42.43 24.15
CA PHE A 634 35.12 -42.01 23.08
C PHE A 634 34.14 -43.14 22.72
N ALA A 635 34.61 -44.39 22.66
CA ALA A 635 33.74 -45.55 22.53
C ALA A 635 32.73 -45.62 23.68
N ASN A 636 33.16 -45.47 24.94
CA ASN A 636 32.27 -45.44 26.11
C ASN A 636 31.19 -44.36 26.03
N LYS A 637 31.52 -43.20 25.46
CA LYS A 637 30.58 -42.08 25.33
C LYS A 637 29.45 -42.37 24.34
N TYR A 638 29.74 -43.10 23.26
CA TYR A 638 28.81 -43.34 22.16
C TYR A 638 28.31 -44.78 22.04
N ASP A 639 28.80 -45.72 22.88
CA ASP A 639 28.47 -47.16 22.80
C ASP A 639 26.95 -47.43 22.77
N SER A 640 26.17 -46.66 23.53
CA SER A 640 24.70 -46.79 23.58
C SER A 640 23.96 -46.31 22.33
N GLU A 641 24.61 -45.59 21.42
CA GLU A 641 24.01 -45.12 20.15
C GLU A 641 24.02 -46.20 19.08
N PHE A 642 24.82 -47.25 19.27
CA PHE A 642 24.96 -48.35 18.33
C PHE A 642 24.05 -49.54 18.67
N GLU A 643 23.81 -50.40 17.69
CA GLU A 643 22.92 -51.56 17.82
C GLU A 643 23.45 -52.59 18.83
N ILE A 644 24.77 -52.82 18.82
CA ILE A 644 25.44 -53.75 19.72
C ILE A 644 26.36 -52.97 20.67
N SER A 645 26.03 -52.99 21.95
CA SER A 645 26.91 -52.55 23.04
C SER A 645 28.00 -53.59 23.29
N ILE A 646 29.26 -53.15 23.33
CA ILE A 646 30.42 -54.04 23.40
C ILE A 646 30.97 -54.06 24.82
N THR A 647 31.22 -55.25 25.37
CA THR A 647 31.78 -55.44 26.70
C THR A 647 32.83 -56.55 26.66
N ASN A 648 33.59 -56.72 27.75
CA ASN A 648 34.55 -57.82 27.85
C ASN A 648 33.92 -59.23 27.77
N ASP A 649 32.60 -59.33 27.94
CA ASP A 649 31.86 -60.60 27.90
C ASP A 649 30.96 -60.75 26.65
N TYR A 650 30.69 -59.66 25.91
CA TYR A 650 29.77 -59.65 24.75
C TYR A 650 30.36 -58.79 23.60
N PRO A 651 30.44 -59.28 22.35
CA PRO A 651 29.75 -60.43 21.74
C PRO A 651 30.25 -61.84 22.12
N GLY A 652 31.36 -61.95 22.86
CA GLY A 652 31.88 -63.22 23.38
C GLY A 652 33.37 -63.43 23.09
N GLU A 653 33.94 -64.51 23.62
CA GLU A 653 35.36 -64.84 23.46
C GLU A 653 35.76 -64.92 21.97
N ASN A 654 36.85 -64.24 21.62
CA ASN A 654 37.40 -64.08 20.27
C ASN A 654 36.44 -63.39 19.28
N LYS A 655 35.42 -62.68 19.74
CA LYS A 655 34.42 -62.03 18.88
C LYS A 655 34.51 -60.51 18.86
N GLY A 656 34.39 -59.96 17.66
CA GLY A 656 34.37 -58.53 17.38
C GLY A 656 33.13 -58.08 16.63
N VAL A 657 32.90 -56.77 16.60
CA VAL A 657 31.78 -56.12 15.94
C VAL A 657 32.28 -55.01 15.02
N ILE A 658 31.68 -54.91 13.83
CA ILE A 658 31.77 -53.74 12.94
C ILE A 658 30.36 -53.17 12.82
N GLN A 659 30.18 -51.89 13.14
CA GLN A 659 28.88 -51.22 13.02
C GLN A 659 29.05 -49.75 12.62
N VAL A 660 28.10 -49.22 11.86
CA VAL A 660 28.14 -47.85 11.34
C VAL A 660 26.88 -47.11 11.79
N LYS A 661 27.05 -45.88 12.28
CA LYS A 661 25.94 -45.06 12.76
C LYS A 661 26.19 -43.59 12.51
N ASP A 662 25.16 -42.89 12.04
CA ASP A 662 25.14 -41.43 11.99
C ASP A 662 24.82 -40.86 13.37
N ILE A 663 25.75 -40.09 13.93
CA ILE A 663 25.64 -39.48 15.26
C ILE A 663 25.39 -37.98 15.13
N GLU A 664 24.34 -37.50 15.79
CA GLU A 664 23.95 -36.09 15.83
C GLU A 664 24.63 -35.34 16.99
N VAL A 665 25.33 -34.24 16.67
CA VAL A 665 26.00 -33.36 17.63
C VAL A 665 25.38 -31.98 17.57
N ARG A 666 25.00 -31.45 18.74
CA ARG A 666 24.43 -30.11 18.85
C ARG A 666 25.54 -29.06 18.99
N ASP A 667 25.62 -28.15 18.03
CA ASP A 667 26.55 -27.03 18.01
C ASP A 667 25.74 -25.72 18.04
N GLY A 668 25.53 -25.18 19.24
CA GLY A 668 24.63 -24.06 19.49
C GLY A 668 23.17 -24.41 19.14
N ASN A 669 22.62 -23.74 18.12
CA ASN A 669 21.24 -23.94 17.64
C ASN A 669 21.12 -24.98 16.51
N PHE A 670 22.24 -25.54 16.03
CA PHE A 670 22.26 -26.46 14.90
C PHE A 670 22.54 -27.91 15.36
N ILE A 671 22.02 -28.87 14.60
CA ILE A 671 22.32 -30.29 14.73
C ILE A 671 23.18 -30.67 13.52
N LYS A 672 24.39 -31.17 13.76
CA LYS A 672 25.29 -31.72 12.73
C LYS A 672 25.32 -33.23 12.84
N THR A 673 25.33 -33.94 11.72
CA THR A 673 25.32 -35.41 11.70
C THR A 673 26.65 -35.92 11.13
N TYR A 674 27.30 -36.86 11.83
CA TYR A 674 28.58 -37.44 11.42
C TYR A 674 28.49 -38.98 11.38
N PRO A 675 28.93 -39.63 10.29
CA PRO A 675 29.03 -41.08 10.25
C PRO A 675 30.18 -41.57 11.14
N VAL A 676 29.88 -42.53 12.01
CA VAL A 676 30.84 -43.14 12.92
C VAL A 676 30.87 -44.65 12.68
N ILE A 677 32.06 -45.17 12.37
CA ILE A 677 32.35 -46.59 12.20
C ILE A 677 32.98 -47.09 13.48
N TYR A 678 32.41 -48.13 14.10
CA TYR A 678 32.85 -48.67 15.37
C TYR A 678 33.35 -50.10 15.20
N ILE A 679 34.64 -50.31 15.47
CA ILE A 679 35.37 -51.57 15.32
C ILE A 679 35.96 -51.96 16.68
N ALA A 680 35.36 -52.94 17.36
CA ALA A 680 35.83 -53.41 18.66
C ALA A 680 35.34 -54.83 18.96
N GLY A 681 36.00 -55.53 19.88
CA GLY A 681 35.56 -56.84 20.36
C GLY A 681 35.64 -57.00 21.87
N SER A 682 35.14 -58.14 22.36
CA SER A 682 35.20 -58.48 23.79
C SER A 682 36.61 -58.71 24.30
N ASP A 683 37.51 -59.07 23.40
CA ASP A 683 38.93 -59.21 23.68
C ASP A 683 39.76 -58.73 22.47
N ARG A 684 41.08 -58.93 22.59
CA ARG A 684 42.05 -58.50 21.58
C ARG A 684 41.87 -59.24 20.26
N TYR A 685 41.59 -60.54 20.31
CA TYR A 685 41.38 -61.35 19.12
C TYR A 685 40.06 -61.00 18.43
N GLY A 686 39.02 -60.65 19.21
CA GLY A 686 37.78 -60.12 18.69
C GLY A 686 37.97 -58.80 17.95
N THR A 687 38.70 -57.84 18.55
CA THR A 687 39.00 -56.55 17.90
C THR A 687 39.81 -56.75 16.62
N GLU A 688 40.80 -57.64 16.65
CA GLU A 688 41.61 -58.01 15.48
C GLU A 688 40.77 -58.68 14.38
N ALA A 689 39.80 -59.53 14.75
CA ALA A 689 38.88 -60.16 13.81
C ALA A 689 38.01 -59.15 13.07
N ALA A 690 37.42 -58.19 13.79
CA ALA A 690 36.63 -57.12 13.21
C ALA A 690 37.48 -56.23 12.29
N LEU A 691 38.71 -55.90 12.70
CA LEU A 691 39.61 -55.06 11.93
C LEU A 691 40.05 -55.70 10.61
N GLU A 692 40.50 -56.95 10.65
CA GLU A 692 40.97 -57.65 9.45
C GLU A 692 39.82 -57.92 8.49
N TYR A 693 38.63 -58.24 8.99
CA TYR A 693 37.45 -58.38 8.14
C TYR A 693 37.04 -57.04 7.50
N PHE A 694 37.08 -55.93 8.26
CA PHE A 694 36.75 -54.59 7.76
C PHE A 694 37.57 -54.19 6.52
N LYS A 695 38.87 -54.54 6.48
CA LYS A 695 39.75 -54.26 5.33
C LYS A 695 39.33 -54.96 4.04
N THR A 696 38.57 -56.05 4.15
CA THR A 696 38.12 -56.88 3.02
C THR A 696 36.71 -56.50 2.53
N LEU A 697 36.02 -55.57 3.18
CA LEU A 697 34.66 -55.18 2.80
C LEU A 697 34.63 -54.43 1.46
N GLU A 698 33.64 -54.73 0.60
CA GLU A 698 33.40 -53.96 -0.62
C GLU A 698 32.66 -52.63 -0.34
N GLU A 699 31.79 -52.64 0.67
CA GLU A 699 30.93 -51.53 1.11
C GLU A 699 30.80 -51.51 2.64
N LEU A 700 30.43 -50.37 3.23
CA LEU A 700 30.15 -50.29 4.67
C LEU A 700 28.86 -51.05 4.99
N PRO A 701 28.79 -51.76 6.13
CA PRO A 701 27.62 -52.57 6.44
C PRO A 701 26.43 -51.72 6.88
N ASP A 702 25.23 -52.08 6.41
CA ASP A 702 23.96 -51.43 6.78
C ASP A 702 23.50 -51.78 8.22
N GLY A 703 24.10 -52.80 8.85
CA GLY A 703 23.79 -53.27 10.20
C GLY A 703 25.04 -53.83 10.91
N ALA A 704 24.92 -54.16 12.20
CA ALA A 704 26.07 -54.64 12.95
C ALA A 704 26.51 -56.05 12.48
N LEU A 705 27.79 -56.20 12.14
CA LEU A 705 28.41 -57.49 11.81
C LEU A 705 29.12 -58.04 13.04
N ILE A 706 28.98 -59.33 13.34
CA ILE A 706 29.75 -60.03 14.40
C ILE A 706 30.74 -61.01 13.76
N LEU A 707 32.01 -60.86 14.12
CA LEU A 707 33.13 -61.62 13.58
C LEU A 707 33.75 -62.47 14.67
N GLU A 708 34.24 -63.67 14.35
CA GLU A 708 34.99 -64.52 15.27
C GLU A 708 36.39 -64.81 14.70
N TRP A 709 37.41 -64.70 15.55
CA TRP A 709 38.77 -65.08 15.19
C TRP A 709 38.92 -66.61 15.20
N THR A 710 39.34 -67.20 14.08
CA THR A 710 39.62 -68.64 13.95
C THR A 710 41.07 -68.89 13.57
N GLU A 711 41.52 -70.16 13.58
CA GLU A 711 42.87 -70.53 13.11
C GLU A 711 43.12 -70.14 11.64
N ASP A 712 42.05 -70.00 10.83
CA ASP A 712 42.10 -69.66 9.40
C ASP A 712 41.84 -68.16 9.12
N GLY A 713 41.67 -67.33 10.16
CA GLY A 713 41.40 -65.89 10.05
C GLY A 713 39.99 -65.48 10.53
N PRO A 714 39.56 -64.23 10.29
CA PRO A 714 38.27 -63.73 10.72
C PRO A 714 37.12 -64.32 9.91
N VAL A 715 36.07 -64.77 10.60
CA VAL A 715 34.86 -65.32 9.97
C VAL A 715 33.64 -64.55 10.44
N LEU A 716 32.75 -64.18 9.51
CA LEU A 716 31.45 -63.58 9.82
C LEU A 716 30.52 -64.63 10.45
N VAL A 717 30.00 -64.33 11.64
CA VAL A 717 29.15 -65.22 12.44
C VAL A 717 27.70 -64.75 12.45
N TYR A 718 27.46 -63.44 12.40
CA TYR A 718 26.13 -62.84 12.33
C TYR A 718 26.14 -61.54 11.56
#